data_AF-A0A4S2HF99-F1
#
_entry.id   AF-A0A4S2HF99-F1
#
_cell.length_a   1.000
_cell.length_b   1.000
_cell.length_c   1.000
_cell.angle_alpha   90.00
_cell.angle_beta   90.00
_cell.angle_gamma   90.00
#
_symmetry.space_group_name_H-M   'P 1'
#
loop_
_entity.id
_entity.type
_entity.pdbx_description
1 polymer ?
#
loop_
_entity_poly.entity_id
_entity_poly.type
_entity_poly.pdbx_seq_one_letter_code
_entity_poly.pdbx_strand_id
1 'polypeptide(L)'
;MIRDHIKNALLGTVASTALASALATSANADTAEFTLQGHHSASSGSEAGPILPRYGDIDPFYGDINPFWGDINPFYGDIGPFWGDIDPFWGDINPFYGDIDAFWGDIDAFYGDIDPFYGDIDAFWGDIGAFWGDIGPFWGDIDAFWGDIDPFDTEAYSTLTGDLNELFNRAETVFGPAIEGETGRSFQEGFLNDLTAEYGINMSDPASLASVTAQQRAAFFLAFHDGLMNFSGRDHVDHWMGAINWSPAMAREASTRFPVVVGIVDFSLPSRIDGLIGGGNGNDYLDFNHGAAVADLISARHDGEGLMGVAPSVRLRLENPFDETLSTNWDDVRSSVRRLSYHSAIINASLGMPGWTFHEGWSDVLSDWYIRHSAPHTLYVFAAGNDGITQDLDVDWSAVRNVENLLIVGSINPGGEISSFSNRPGDACFTVRGACHEGSRLMDRFLVAPGELILVPDGEGGYVRMSGTSFAAPLVTGAAALVKSEWLWLSPGRIADVILETATDLGAPGVDPVYGRGLLNVQAALSPIDQNALYALDWRGRRIPAGELGFLRGRIKDHGEVTVFEDIGDTFRDFSFTLEELGVGQDALSGSAQITAQSYSIDRAINASGTNFNDTQAITRRIQTRNGLTVTSFASQADMGQVLGDGDLPFQAGMEVSNSESGVTIRFGMGEGALALSDQSGFGLASDYRPDSGGVNPMLGYASGGVYAMAGFALSPDTRLSIVATSTRDEYEFTNPLTGERSAIFETLDAYSASAVSLDLSHAVNSRFGIQAAYTHLAEDQALLGGQGLGALAFDGGSRTDALTVGANVAISARSSVSVSATAGITGASEFGASALALPDSVSSTAFQISFQHNGVFTARDGIRASFIQPLHVENGSLEYSGLVVTDRDTGTLGLRTQQWSLGGERPLAAEVLYAIDLVQDRVELNAFGRTEAPGARFADGDTSWAGGFRLGVNF
;
A
#
# COMPACT_ATOMS: atom_id res chain seq x y z
N MET A 1 -20.91 -71.83 1.25
CA MET A 1 -21.32 -71.11 2.47
C MET A 1 -20.05 -70.74 3.21
N ILE A 2 -19.53 -69.61 2.76
CA ILE A 2 -18.31 -68.92 3.15
C ILE A 2 -18.83 -67.51 3.39
N ARG A 3 -19.03 -67.16 4.65
CA ARG A 3 -19.35 -65.83 5.19
C ARG A 3 -19.53 -66.06 6.69
N ASP A 4 -18.96 -65.18 7.49
CA ASP A 4 -18.85 -65.21 8.95
C ASP A 4 -17.61 -65.98 9.46
N HIS A 5 -16.42 -65.41 9.26
CA HIS A 5 -15.84 -64.37 10.13
C HIS A 5 -14.86 -64.96 11.14
N ILE A 6 -13.77 -65.45 10.55
CA ILE A 6 -12.40 -65.08 10.92
C ILE A 6 -12.40 -63.54 11.10
N LYS A 7 -12.64 -63.08 12.34
CA LYS A 7 -12.70 -61.67 12.73
C LYS A 7 -11.98 -61.40 14.05
N ASN A 8 -11.10 -62.30 14.47
CA ASN A 8 -10.23 -62.11 15.62
C ASN A 8 -9.01 -63.02 15.50
N ALA A 9 -7.86 -62.44 15.82
CA ALA A 9 -6.51 -63.01 15.88
C ALA A 9 -5.66 -62.89 14.60
N LEU A 10 -4.58 -62.12 14.76
CA LEU A 10 -3.40 -61.93 13.89
C LEU A 10 -3.52 -60.87 12.79
N LEU A 11 -3.45 -59.59 13.19
CA LEU A 11 -2.88 -58.51 12.35
C LEU A 11 -2.47 -57.23 13.11
N GLY A 12 -2.58 -57.11 14.44
CA GLY A 12 -2.52 -55.79 15.07
C GLY A 12 -1.88 -55.70 16.45
N THR A 13 -0.55 -55.86 16.59
CA THR A 13 0.05 -55.53 17.91
C THR A 13 1.50 -55.06 17.92
N VAL A 14 2.18 -54.97 16.77
CA VAL A 14 3.58 -54.45 16.72
C VAL A 14 3.70 -53.20 15.85
N ALA A 15 2.88 -53.04 14.80
CA ALA A 15 2.88 -51.85 13.95
C ALA A 15 2.09 -50.67 14.56
N SER A 16 1.00 -50.94 15.29
CA SER A 16 0.15 -49.90 15.89
C SER A 16 0.76 -49.23 17.12
N THR A 17 1.60 -49.95 17.88
CA THR A 17 2.29 -49.40 19.06
C THR A 17 3.48 -48.52 18.70
N ALA A 18 4.16 -48.78 17.57
CA ALA A 18 5.23 -47.93 17.06
C ALA A 18 4.69 -46.63 16.41
N LEU A 19 3.58 -46.72 15.66
CA LEU A 19 2.89 -45.55 15.09
C LEU A 19 2.30 -44.63 16.18
N ALA A 20 1.71 -45.21 17.23
CA ALA A 20 1.14 -44.43 18.33
C ALA A 20 2.21 -43.76 19.21
N SER A 21 3.41 -44.35 19.35
CA SER A 21 4.50 -43.75 20.14
C SER A 21 5.20 -42.59 19.42
N ALA A 22 5.23 -42.58 18.08
CA ALA A 22 5.77 -41.46 17.30
C ALA A 22 4.81 -40.25 17.27
N LEU A 23 3.49 -40.50 17.27
CA LEU A 23 2.45 -39.48 17.32
C LEU A 23 2.22 -38.89 18.74
N ALA A 24 2.64 -39.59 19.80
CA ALA A 24 2.48 -39.12 21.18
C ALA A 24 3.62 -38.20 21.66
N THR A 25 4.76 -38.17 20.95
CA THR A 25 5.93 -37.36 21.33
C THR A 25 5.85 -35.90 20.87
N SER A 26 5.00 -35.56 19.90
CA SER A 26 4.75 -34.17 19.51
C SER A 26 3.76 -33.42 20.44
N ALA A 27 2.99 -34.15 21.26
CA ALA A 27 1.95 -33.57 22.10
C ALA A 27 2.42 -33.13 23.51
N ASN A 28 3.69 -33.35 23.90
CA ASN A 28 4.14 -33.19 25.29
C ASN A 28 5.46 -32.40 25.45
N ALA A 29 5.78 -31.50 24.52
CA ALA A 29 6.90 -30.58 24.67
C ALA A 29 6.40 -29.20 25.16
N ASP A 30 5.77 -29.18 26.34
CA ASP A 30 5.56 -27.93 27.09
C ASP A 30 5.53 -28.22 28.60
N THR A 31 6.16 -27.32 29.35
CA THR A 31 6.27 -27.24 30.83
C THR A 31 7.38 -28.05 31.53
N ALA A 32 8.54 -27.41 31.73
CA ALA A 32 9.38 -27.65 32.90
C ALA A 32 10.23 -26.41 33.24
N GLU A 33 9.65 -25.47 34.00
CA GLU A 33 10.43 -24.50 34.79
C GLU A 33 11.32 -25.25 35.80
N PHE A 34 12.61 -24.92 35.83
CA PHE A 34 13.52 -25.42 36.86
C PHE A 34 14.26 -24.27 37.54
N THR A 35 13.81 -23.97 38.77
CA THR A 35 14.42 -23.02 39.70
C THR A 35 15.53 -23.70 40.51
N LEU A 36 16.72 -23.11 40.62
CA LEU A 36 17.68 -23.48 41.67
C LEU A 36 18.37 -22.28 42.34
N GLN A 37 18.06 -22.13 43.63
CA GLN A 37 18.78 -21.33 44.61
C GLN A 37 20.19 -21.91 44.88
N GLY A 38 21.16 -21.01 45.09
CA GLY A 38 22.57 -21.34 45.23
C GLY A 38 23.05 -21.69 46.64
N HIS A 39 24.34 -22.04 46.75
CA HIS A 39 25.15 -21.96 47.97
C HIS A 39 26.65 -21.79 47.69
N HIS A 40 27.27 -20.91 48.47
CA HIS A 40 28.68 -20.46 48.45
C HIS A 40 29.62 -21.33 49.30
N SER A 41 30.91 -21.36 48.94
CA SER A 41 32.13 -21.13 49.78
C SER A 41 33.39 -21.78 49.15
N ALA A 42 34.64 -21.50 49.49
CA ALA A 42 35.48 -20.29 49.50
C ALA A 42 36.97 -20.72 49.68
N SER A 43 37.93 -19.90 49.20
CA SER A 43 39.40 -19.84 49.53
C SER A 43 40.35 -20.90 48.91
N SER A 44 41.61 -20.64 48.50
CA SER A 44 42.50 -19.43 48.42
C SER A 44 43.87 -19.76 47.77
N GLY A 45 44.52 -18.77 47.12
CA GLY A 45 45.99 -18.56 46.96
C GLY A 45 46.68 -19.19 45.74
N SER A 46 47.10 -18.50 44.66
CA SER A 46 48.02 -17.35 44.41
C SER A 46 49.40 -17.80 43.87
N GLU A 47 49.65 -17.62 42.56
CA GLU A 47 50.73 -16.76 42.03
C GLU A 47 50.75 -16.74 40.47
N ALA A 48 50.81 -15.52 39.94
CA ALA A 48 51.40 -15.06 38.68
C ALA A 48 50.94 -15.65 37.31
N GLY A 49 49.89 -15.04 36.76
CA GLY A 49 49.90 -14.50 35.38
C GLY A 49 49.22 -15.30 34.25
N PRO A 50 47.89 -15.34 34.16
CA PRO A 50 47.18 -15.57 32.91
C PRO A 50 46.63 -14.25 32.32
N ILE A 51 46.81 -14.11 31.01
CA ILE A 51 46.19 -13.09 30.16
C ILE A 51 44.67 -13.15 30.38
N LEU A 52 44.08 -12.06 30.88
CA LEU A 52 42.63 -11.91 30.97
C LEU A 52 42.09 -11.46 29.60
N PRO A 53 41.12 -12.16 29.01
CA PRO A 53 40.17 -11.56 28.10
C PRO A 53 39.09 -10.88 28.95
N ARG A 54 38.89 -9.57 28.78
CA ARG A 54 37.65 -8.90 29.20
C ARG A 54 37.08 -8.13 28.03
N TYR A 55 35.84 -8.48 27.71
CA TYR A 55 34.86 -7.60 27.08
C TYR A 55 34.56 -6.40 27.98
N GLY A 56 34.22 -5.27 27.35
CA GLY A 56 33.70 -4.06 27.97
C GLY A 56 33.79 -2.87 27.01
N ASP A 57 32.63 -2.29 26.70
CA ASP A 57 32.34 -1.21 25.75
C ASP A 57 33.23 0.03 25.91
N ILE A 58 33.67 0.59 24.77
CA ILE A 58 33.97 2.02 24.59
C ILE A 58 33.65 2.42 23.13
N ASP A 59 32.42 2.91 22.94
CA ASP A 59 32.06 4.26 22.46
C ASP A 59 33.06 5.02 21.54
N PRO A 60 32.74 5.25 20.25
CA PRO A 60 33.55 6.10 19.38
C PRO A 60 32.88 7.43 18.96
N PHE A 61 32.16 8.13 19.85
CA PHE A 61 32.11 9.61 19.74
C PHE A 61 33.37 10.21 20.38
N TYR A 62 34.43 10.40 19.57
CA TYR A 62 35.50 11.44 19.58
C TYR A 62 36.84 10.92 19.02
N GLY A 63 37.35 11.56 17.94
CA GLY A 63 38.77 11.57 17.56
C GLY A 63 39.11 11.12 16.13
N ASP A 64 39.60 12.09 15.34
CA ASP A 64 40.05 12.10 13.93
C ASP A 64 40.41 10.75 13.25
N ILE A 65 39.63 10.37 12.22
CA ILE A 65 40.07 9.45 11.16
C ILE A 65 39.80 10.06 9.78
N ASN A 66 40.86 10.06 8.98
CA ASN A 66 41.11 10.79 7.74
C ASN A 66 40.65 9.96 6.51
N PRO A 67 40.04 10.55 5.46
CA PRO A 67 39.26 9.80 4.47
C PRO A 67 40.06 9.50 3.21
N PHE A 68 40.50 8.26 3.01
CA PHE A 68 40.77 7.75 1.66
C PHE A 68 40.46 6.25 1.61
N TRP A 69 39.47 5.91 0.77
CA TRP A 69 38.97 4.60 0.34
C TRP A 69 37.81 3.99 1.17
N GLY A 70 36.57 4.21 0.72
CA GLY A 70 35.37 3.44 1.07
C GLY A 70 34.29 4.26 1.80
N ASP A 71 33.03 4.06 1.39
CA ASP A 71 31.86 4.93 1.58
C ASP A 71 31.46 5.22 3.04
N ILE A 72 31.09 6.47 3.32
CA ILE A 72 30.45 6.90 4.58
C ILE A 72 29.06 7.46 4.27
N ASN A 73 28.05 6.80 4.86
CA ASN A 73 26.65 7.22 4.97
C ASN A 73 26.52 8.43 5.92
N PRO A 74 25.92 9.56 5.52
CA PRO A 74 25.60 10.66 6.43
C PRO A 74 24.11 10.64 6.80
N PHE A 75 23.77 10.11 7.97
CA PHE A 75 22.56 10.50 8.69
C PHE A 75 22.99 11.35 9.89
N TYR A 76 22.42 12.56 9.98
CA TYR A 76 22.62 13.67 10.94
C TYR A 76 23.74 14.69 10.66
N GLY A 77 23.31 15.93 10.35
CA GLY A 77 24.08 17.18 10.49
C GLY A 77 23.99 18.12 9.28
N ASP A 78 23.64 19.39 9.51
CA ASP A 78 23.61 20.48 8.50
C ASP A 78 24.94 20.59 7.74
N ILE A 79 24.87 20.48 6.41
CA ILE A 79 25.98 20.83 5.52
C ILE A 79 25.60 22.13 4.79
N GLY A 80 26.12 23.25 5.29
CA GLY A 80 26.22 24.47 4.48
C GLY A 80 27.58 24.56 3.80
N PRO A 81 27.65 24.77 2.47
CA PRO A 81 28.85 25.31 1.85
C PRO A 81 28.57 26.48 0.91
N PHE A 82 29.02 27.62 1.38
CA PHE A 82 29.60 28.75 0.66
C PHE A 82 30.40 28.43 -0.64
N TRP A 83 30.17 29.28 -1.66
CA TRP A 83 31.02 29.68 -2.80
C TRP A 83 31.40 28.64 -3.89
N GLY A 84 30.77 28.75 -5.07
CA GLY A 84 31.36 28.39 -6.37
C GLY A 84 30.49 27.54 -7.29
N ASP A 85 30.31 28.03 -8.53
CA ASP A 85 29.46 27.52 -9.61
C ASP A 85 29.66 26.03 -9.96
N ILE A 86 28.56 25.30 -10.15
CA ILE A 86 28.52 24.11 -11.00
C ILE A 86 27.40 24.28 -12.02
N ASP A 87 27.83 24.40 -13.28
CA ASP A 87 27.04 24.49 -14.48
C ASP A 87 27.26 23.18 -15.28
N PRO A 88 26.21 22.41 -15.61
CA PRO A 88 26.31 21.48 -16.73
C PRO A 88 25.11 21.61 -17.69
N PHE A 89 25.28 22.46 -18.69
CA PHE A 89 24.67 22.27 -20.00
C PHE A 89 24.99 20.88 -20.58
N TRP A 90 23.94 20.21 -21.08
CA TRP A 90 23.86 18.99 -21.94
C TRP A 90 23.57 17.63 -21.26
N GLY A 91 22.32 17.17 -21.41
CA GLY A 91 21.94 15.74 -21.50
C GLY A 91 20.83 15.28 -20.55
N ASP A 92 19.74 14.74 -21.11
CA ASP A 92 18.55 14.22 -20.42
C ASP A 92 18.87 13.29 -19.24
N ILE A 93 18.32 13.60 -18.06
CA ILE A 93 18.05 12.59 -17.04
C ILE A 93 16.53 12.49 -16.93
N ASN A 94 16.01 11.44 -17.56
CA ASN A 94 14.64 11.00 -17.48
C ASN A 94 14.66 9.58 -16.91
N PRO A 95 14.18 9.37 -15.68
CA PRO A 95 13.52 8.11 -15.35
C PRO A 95 12.16 8.38 -14.70
N PHE A 96 11.11 8.16 -15.50
CA PHE A 96 9.82 7.74 -15.02
C PHE A 96 9.94 6.40 -14.26
N TYR A 97 9.07 6.24 -13.25
CA TYR A 97 8.83 5.09 -12.34
C TYR A 97 9.47 5.18 -10.93
N GLY A 98 8.63 5.43 -9.92
CA GLY A 98 8.84 5.03 -8.53
C GLY A 98 8.83 6.17 -7.50
N ASP A 99 7.91 6.05 -6.53
CA ASP A 99 7.62 6.85 -5.35
C ASP A 99 8.79 7.61 -4.69
N ILE A 100 8.54 8.88 -4.34
CA ILE A 100 9.24 9.55 -3.24
C ILE A 100 8.22 9.76 -2.13
N ASP A 101 8.24 8.85 -1.16
CA ASP A 101 7.76 9.09 0.19
C ASP A 101 8.99 9.01 1.12
N ALA A 102 9.37 10.13 1.73
CA ALA A 102 10.21 10.13 2.93
C ALA A 102 10.12 11.46 3.69
N PHE A 103 9.33 11.42 4.76
CA PHE A 103 9.50 12.06 6.07
C PHE A 103 10.86 12.75 6.35
N TRP A 104 10.78 14.02 6.77
CA TRP A 104 11.80 14.93 7.35
C TRP A 104 12.66 15.80 6.40
N GLY A 105 12.25 17.06 6.22
CA GLY A 105 13.12 18.23 6.39
C GLY A 105 13.85 18.80 5.16
N ASP A 106 13.54 20.08 4.92
CA ASP A 106 14.31 21.13 4.21
C ASP A 106 14.40 21.11 2.68
N ILE A 107 13.43 21.78 2.05
CA ILE A 107 13.62 22.42 0.74
C ILE A 107 13.96 23.89 1.03
N ASP A 108 15.25 24.23 0.94
CA ASP A 108 15.71 25.62 0.97
C ASP A 108 15.40 26.28 -0.39
N ALA A 109 14.49 27.26 -0.35
CA ALA A 109 14.14 28.10 -1.48
C ALA A 109 15.27 29.12 -1.74
N PHE A 110 15.96 29.03 -2.89
CA PHE A 110 16.60 30.20 -3.48
C PHE A 110 16.73 30.07 -5.00
N TYR A 111 16.17 31.10 -5.67
CA TYR A 111 16.02 31.32 -7.11
C TYR A 111 14.80 30.62 -7.71
N GLY A 112 13.74 31.43 -7.81
CA GLY A 112 12.41 30.99 -8.19
C GLY A 112 12.28 30.64 -9.65
N ASP A 113 11.56 29.56 -9.87
CA ASP A 113 10.62 29.39 -10.96
C ASP A 113 9.26 29.13 -10.30
N ILE A 114 8.30 30.02 -10.52
CA ILE A 114 6.90 29.72 -10.24
C ILE A 114 6.47 28.81 -11.39
N ASP A 115 6.60 27.48 -11.21
CA ASP A 115 6.01 26.51 -12.13
C ASP A 115 4.64 26.09 -11.56
N PRO A 116 3.52 26.70 -11.99
CA PRO A 116 2.30 26.69 -11.19
C PRO A 116 1.47 25.40 -11.32
N PHE A 117 1.87 24.41 -12.12
CA PHE A 117 0.91 23.41 -12.60
C PHE A 117 1.41 21.97 -12.83
N TYR A 118 2.40 21.46 -12.09
CA TYR A 118 2.79 20.05 -12.25
C TYR A 118 2.80 19.22 -10.95
N GLY A 119 1.92 18.21 -10.94
CA GLY A 119 1.73 17.17 -9.93
C GLY A 119 0.28 16.67 -9.92
N ASP A 120 0.03 15.42 -10.36
CA ASP A 120 -1.22 14.63 -10.24
C ASP A 120 -2.49 14.99 -11.06
N ILE A 121 -2.51 16.03 -11.88
CA ILE A 121 -3.74 16.45 -12.60
C ILE A 121 -3.82 15.92 -14.06
N ASP A 122 -2.72 15.43 -14.65
CA ASP A 122 -2.57 15.17 -16.09
C ASP A 122 -3.48 14.10 -16.71
N ALA A 123 -3.91 13.09 -15.94
CA ALA A 123 -4.67 11.96 -16.49
C ALA A 123 -6.05 12.36 -17.06
N PHE A 124 -6.54 13.58 -16.80
CA PHE A 124 -7.89 14.02 -17.16
C PHE A 124 -7.96 14.89 -18.44
N TRP A 125 -6.83 15.43 -18.94
CA TRP A 125 -6.88 16.63 -19.80
C TRP A 125 -6.45 16.48 -21.27
N GLY A 126 -5.92 15.32 -21.70
CA GLY A 126 -5.65 15.04 -23.13
C GLY A 126 -4.74 16.08 -23.81
N ASP A 127 -5.12 16.57 -25.00
CA ASP A 127 -4.29 17.45 -25.86
C ASP A 127 -3.99 18.85 -25.25
N ILE A 128 -4.81 19.34 -24.32
CA ILE A 128 -4.61 20.66 -23.66
C ILE A 128 -3.52 20.57 -22.58
N GLY A 129 -3.45 19.44 -21.86
CA GLY A 129 -2.36 19.18 -20.91
C GLY A 129 -1.00 19.15 -21.61
N ALA A 130 -0.93 18.52 -22.80
CA ALA A 130 0.28 18.52 -23.63
C ALA A 130 0.72 19.93 -24.06
N PHE A 131 -0.23 20.83 -24.39
CA PHE A 131 0.10 22.22 -24.72
C PHE A 131 0.74 22.95 -23.55
N TRP A 132 0.16 22.88 -22.34
CA TRP A 132 0.70 23.57 -21.17
C TRP A 132 2.00 22.92 -20.66
N GLY A 133 2.16 21.60 -20.77
CA GLY A 133 3.42 20.91 -20.51
C GLY A 133 4.56 21.35 -21.44
N ASP A 134 4.26 21.57 -22.72
CA ASP A 134 5.26 22.04 -23.70
C ASP A 134 5.52 23.57 -23.64
N ILE A 135 4.67 24.33 -22.95
CA ILE A 135 4.71 25.81 -22.87
C ILE A 135 5.21 26.28 -21.50
N GLY A 136 5.02 25.54 -20.41
CA GLY A 136 5.45 25.91 -19.06
C GLY A 136 6.93 26.29 -18.98
N PRO A 137 7.87 25.40 -19.37
CA PRO A 137 9.30 25.72 -19.40
C PRO A 137 9.63 26.90 -20.32
N PHE A 138 8.95 26.98 -21.48
CA PHE A 138 9.14 28.05 -22.46
C PHE A 138 8.67 29.42 -21.94
N TRP A 139 7.62 29.47 -21.13
CA TRP A 139 7.16 30.68 -20.46
C TRP A 139 8.13 31.07 -19.33
N GLY A 140 8.52 30.13 -18.45
CA GLY A 140 9.50 30.41 -17.38
C GLY A 140 10.75 31.11 -17.91
N ASP A 141 11.29 30.61 -19.03
CA ASP A 141 12.42 31.21 -19.74
C ASP A 141 12.15 32.65 -20.22
N ILE A 142 10.94 32.95 -20.72
CA ILE A 142 10.56 34.29 -21.20
C ILE A 142 10.45 35.30 -20.03
N ASP A 143 9.84 34.93 -18.91
CA ASP A 143 9.69 35.86 -17.77
C ASP A 143 11.05 36.15 -17.10
N ALA A 144 11.87 35.10 -16.93
CA ALA A 144 13.25 35.25 -16.44
C ALA A 144 14.07 36.14 -17.38
N PHE A 145 14.04 35.88 -18.69
CA PHE A 145 14.73 36.69 -19.69
C PHE A 145 14.24 38.15 -19.68
N TRP A 146 12.93 38.40 -19.64
CA TRP A 146 12.34 39.74 -19.56
C TRP A 146 12.72 40.48 -18.26
N GLY A 147 12.89 39.75 -17.16
CA GLY A 147 13.37 40.29 -15.88
C GLY A 147 14.79 40.82 -15.91
N ASP A 148 15.66 40.21 -16.72
CA ASP A 148 17.10 40.48 -16.75
C ASP A 148 17.53 41.52 -17.81
N ILE A 149 16.60 42.02 -18.63
CA ILE A 149 16.90 43.00 -19.69
C ILE A 149 17.25 44.38 -19.09
N ASP A 150 18.41 44.94 -19.47
CA ASP A 150 18.75 46.34 -19.19
C ASP A 150 17.73 47.28 -19.88
N PRO A 151 17.10 48.25 -19.17
CA PRO A 151 16.13 49.20 -19.73
C PRO A 151 16.59 49.98 -20.98
N PHE A 152 17.88 49.95 -21.32
CA PHE A 152 18.44 50.61 -22.51
C PHE A 152 18.90 49.66 -23.63
N ASP A 153 18.69 48.35 -23.49
CA ASP A 153 19.07 47.35 -24.50
C ASP A 153 17.92 47.05 -25.48
N THR A 154 17.86 47.82 -26.57
CA THR A 154 16.85 47.65 -27.62
C THR A 154 16.96 46.33 -28.40
N GLU A 155 18.11 45.64 -28.36
CA GLU A 155 18.31 44.37 -29.06
C GLU A 155 17.67 43.23 -28.26
N ALA A 156 17.84 43.21 -26.94
CA ALA A 156 17.21 42.25 -26.04
C ALA A 156 15.67 42.32 -26.07
N TYR A 157 15.07 43.52 -26.09
CA TYR A 157 13.61 43.66 -26.21
C TYR A 157 13.07 43.18 -27.57
N SER A 158 13.90 43.18 -28.63
CA SER A 158 13.50 42.62 -29.92
C SER A 158 13.49 41.08 -29.91
N THR A 159 14.39 40.45 -29.16
CA THR A 159 14.39 39.00 -28.93
C THR A 159 13.15 38.59 -28.14
N LEU A 160 12.87 39.28 -27.04
CA LEU A 160 11.68 39.06 -26.21
C LEU A 160 10.37 39.18 -27.01
N THR A 161 10.29 40.18 -27.91
CA THR A 161 9.13 40.32 -28.81
C THR A 161 9.00 39.11 -29.75
N GLY A 162 10.11 38.51 -30.18
CA GLY A 162 10.14 37.29 -30.97
C GLY A 162 9.59 36.10 -30.18
N ASP A 163 10.05 35.92 -28.94
CA ASP A 163 9.66 34.80 -28.08
C ASP A 163 8.17 34.88 -27.68
N LEU A 164 7.68 36.08 -27.34
CA LEU A 164 6.25 36.31 -27.09
C LEU A 164 5.38 36.05 -28.32
N ASN A 165 5.85 36.40 -29.53
CA ASN A 165 5.12 36.07 -30.76
C ASN A 165 5.10 34.56 -31.03
N GLU A 166 6.18 33.84 -30.72
CA GLU A 166 6.20 32.38 -30.81
C GLU A 166 5.20 31.75 -29.84
N LEU A 167 5.15 32.23 -28.60
CA LEU A 167 4.14 31.84 -27.60
C LEU A 167 2.71 32.07 -28.14
N PHE A 168 2.43 33.25 -28.68
CA PHE A 168 1.10 33.57 -29.21
C PHE A 168 0.72 32.73 -30.44
N ASN A 169 1.67 32.45 -31.34
CA ASN A 169 1.41 31.59 -32.50
C ASN A 169 1.09 30.14 -32.09
N ARG A 170 1.77 29.63 -31.05
CA ARG A 170 1.47 28.31 -30.49
C ARG A 170 0.08 28.30 -29.85
N ALA A 171 -0.28 29.33 -29.09
CA ALA A 171 -1.62 29.48 -28.52
C ALA A 171 -2.72 29.62 -29.59
N GLU A 172 -2.49 30.40 -30.64
CA GLU A 172 -3.43 30.56 -31.76
C GLU A 172 -3.69 29.22 -32.47
N THR A 173 -2.68 28.37 -32.59
CA THR A 173 -2.82 27.04 -33.21
C THR A 173 -3.80 26.14 -32.43
N VAL A 174 -3.83 26.27 -31.10
CA VAL A 174 -4.67 25.45 -30.22
C VAL A 174 -6.03 26.09 -29.97
N PHE A 175 -6.06 27.36 -29.58
CA PHE A 175 -7.26 28.07 -29.13
C PHE A 175 -7.93 28.93 -30.20
N GLY A 176 -7.23 29.27 -31.28
CA GLY A 176 -7.74 30.14 -32.35
C GLY A 176 -9.08 29.69 -32.94
N PRO A 177 -9.27 28.41 -33.30
CA PRO A 177 -10.55 27.93 -33.81
C PRO A 177 -11.71 28.06 -32.81
N ALA A 178 -11.46 27.88 -31.51
CA ALA A 178 -12.47 28.03 -30.45
C ALA A 178 -12.84 29.51 -30.26
N ILE A 179 -11.83 30.38 -30.18
CA ILE A 179 -12.02 31.84 -30.07
C ILE A 179 -12.79 32.40 -31.28
N GLU A 180 -12.45 31.97 -32.51
CA GLU A 180 -13.18 32.39 -33.71
C GLU A 180 -14.61 31.85 -33.74
N GLY A 181 -14.81 30.61 -33.27
CA GLY A 181 -16.12 29.98 -33.16
C GLY A 181 -17.06 30.71 -32.19
N GLU A 182 -16.55 31.18 -31.05
CA GLU A 182 -17.35 31.84 -30.00
C GLU A 182 -17.51 33.34 -30.21
N THR A 183 -16.42 34.04 -30.56
CA THR A 183 -16.41 35.50 -30.66
C THR A 183 -16.73 36.00 -32.06
N GLY A 184 -16.58 35.17 -33.09
CA GLY A 184 -16.65 35.55 -34.50
C GLY A 184 -15.49 36.44 -34.96
N ARG A 185 -14.40 36.53 -34.18
CA ARG A 185 -13.20 37.32 -34.46
C ARG A 185 -11.96 36.42 -34.43
N SER A 186 -10.91 36.81 -35.13
CA SER A 186 -9.62 36.09 -35.08
C SER A 186 -9.00 36.07 -33.68
N PHE A 187 -8.07 35.16 -33.40
CA PHE A 187 -7.31 35.14 -32.13
C PHE A 187 -6.72 36.51 -31.78
N GLN A 188 -6.16 37.18 -32.77
CA GLN A 188 -5.60 38.52 -32.62
C GLN A 188 -6.65 39.55 -32.18
N GLU A 189 -7.82 39.57 -32.83
CA GLU A 189 -8.87 40.58 -32.62
C GLU A 189 -9.82 40.27 -31.46
N GLY A 190 -9.97 38.99 -31.11
CA GLY A 190 -10.90 38.49 -30.10
C GLY A 190 -10.25 38.21 -28.75
N PHE A 191 -8.91 38.20 -28.66
CA PHE A 191 -8.19 37.90 -27.43
C PHE A 191 -6.91 38.73 -27.27
N LEU A 192 -5.93 38.58 -28.16
CA LEU A 192 -4.57 39.11 -27.92
C LEU A 192 -4.50 40.64 -27.91
N ASN A 193 -5.29 41.33 -28.74
CA ASN A 193 -5.33 42.79 -28.75
C ASN A 193 -5.86 43.37 -27.44
N ASP A 194 -6.87 42.73 -26.86
CA ASP A 194 -7.47 43.20 -25.61
C ASP A 194 -6.51 42.97 -24.43
N LEU A 195 -5.90 41.78 -24.37
CA LEU A 195 -4.87 41.44 -23.39
C LEU A 195 -3.65 42.38 -23.47
N THR A 196 -3.07 42.57 -24.65
CA THR A 196 -1.90 43.46 -24.80
C THR A 196 -2.22 44.92 -24.52
N ALA A 197 -3.42 45.38 -24.90
CA ALA A 197 -3.88 46.74 -24.58
C ALA A 197 -4.06 46.97 -23.08
N GLU A 198 -4.55 45.97 -22.33
CA GLU A 198 -4.69 46.03 -20.87
C GLU A 198 -3.37 46.33 -20.16
N TYR A 199 -2.27 45.70 -20.61
CA TYR A 199 -0.95 45.86 -20.03
C TYR A 199 -0.08 46.93 -20.72
N GLY A 200 -0.65 47.68 -21.66
CA GLY A 200 0.06 48.74 -22.40
C GLY A 200 1.18 48.22 -23.33
N ILE A 201 1.11 46.94 -23.70
CA ILE A 201 2.08 46.26 -24.55
C ILE A 201 1.72 46.54 -26.01
N ASN A 202 2.71 46.99 -26.80
CA ASN A 202 2.59 47.12 -28.24
C ASN A 202 3.64 46.24 -28.91
N MET A 203 3.22 45.11 -29.46
CA MET A 203 4.10 44.14 -30.13
C MET A 203 4.82 44.70 -31.37
N SER A 204 4.41 45.87 -31.88
CA SER A 204 5.11 46.58 -32.97
C SER A 204 6.12 47.62 -32.48
N ASP A 205 6.20 47.86 -31.17
CA ASP A 205 7.12 48.79 -30.52
C ASP A 205 7.81 48.10 -29.32
N PRO A 206 9.00 47.50 -29.51
CA PRO A 206 9.72 46.79 -28.45
C PRO A 206 10.00 47.63 -27.20
N ALA A 207 10.03 48.96 -27.33
CA ALA A 207 10.21 49.86 -26.18
C ALA A 207 9.01 49.86 -25.23
N SER A 208 7.83 49.40 -25.67
CA SER A 208 6.64 49.26 -24.80
C SER A 208 6.85 48.20 -23.71
N LEU A 209 7.58 47.12 -24.00
CA LEU A 209 7.87 46.03 -23.06
C LEU A 209 8.78 46.46 -21.90
N ALA A 210 9.61 47.48 -22.10
CA ALA A 210 10.49 48.04 -21.07
C ALA A 210 9.74 48.75 -19.94
N SER A 211 8.49 49.14 -20.19
CA SER A 211 7.65 49.85 -19.22
C SER A 211 6.81 48.93 -18.31
N VAL A 212 6.85 47.62 -18.57
CA VAL A 212 6.09 46.61 -17.84
C VAL A 212 6.88 46.17 -16.60
N THR A 213 6.33 46.43 -15.42
CA THR A 213 6.94 46.03 -14.14
C THR A 213 6.88 44.51 -13.95
N ALA A 214 7.72 43.94 -13.07
CA ALA A 214 7.69 42.51 -12.75
C ALA A 214 6.29 42.01 -12.33
N GLN A 215 5.56 42.82 -11.55
CA GLN A 215 4.19 42.51 -11.15
C GLN A 215 3.23 42.50 -12.34
N GLN A 216 3.38 43.44 -13.28
CA GLN A 216 2.57 43.49 -14.50
C GLN A 216 2.92 42.35 -15.47
N ARG A 217 4.17 41.87 -15.49
CA ARG A 217 4.56 40.69 -16.29
C ARG A 217 3.92 39.42 -15.77
N ALA A 218 4.04 39.15 -14.48
CA ALA A 218 3.39 38.01 -13.85
C ALA A 218 1.86 38.04 -14.04
N ALA A 219 1.25 39.21 -13.84
CA ALA A 219 -0.18 39.39 -14.08
C ALA A 219 -0.57 39.22 -15.56
N PHE A 220 0.25 39.72 -16.50
CA PHE A 220 0.04 39.54 -17.93
C PHE A 220 -0.05 38.06 -18.30
N PHE A 221 0.89 37.24 -17.81
CA PHE A 221 0.86 35.83 -18.17
C PHE A 221 -0.24 35.03 -17.45
N LEU A 222 -0.61 35.39 -16.22
CA LEU A 222 -1.80 34.83 -15.57
C LEU A 222 -3.07 35.17 -16.36
N ALA A 223 -3.22 36.42 -16.79
CA ALA A 223 -4.34 36.85 -17.64
C ALA A 223 -4.31 36.18 -19.02
N PHE A 224 -3.13 35.93 -19.58
CA PHE A 224 -2.96 35.14 -20.79
C PHE A 224 -3.47 33.70 -20.60
N HIS A 225 -3.01 33.03 -19.55
CA HIS A 225 -3.44 31.67 -19.21
C HIS A 225 -4.95 31.59 -18.97
N ASP A 226 -5.45 32.36 -18.01
CA ASP A 226 -6.85 32.33 -17.59
C ASP A 226 -7.79 32.73 -18.75
N GLY A 227 -7.35 33.69 -19.57
CA GLY A 227 -8.10 34.12 -20.73
C GLY A 227 -8.19 33.06 -21.84
N LEU A 228 -7.14 32.25 -22.04
CA LEU A 228 -7.19 31.09 -22.95
C LEU A 228 -8.06 29.96 -22.39
N MET A 229 -8.04 29.75 -21.07
CA MET A 229 -8.83 28.70 -20.42
C MET A 229 -10.34 28.89 -20.61
N ASN A 230 -10.83 30.12 -20.78
CA ASN A 230 -12.22 30.39 -21.15
C ASN A 230 -12.65 29.69 -22.46
N PHE A 231 -11.72 29.42 -23.37
CA PHE A 231 -11.98 28.79 -24.67
C PHE A 231 -11.53 27.33 -24.75
N SER A 232 -11.10 26.76 -23.61
CA SER A 232 -10.57 25.40 -23.54
C SER A 232 -11.66 24.32 -23.53
N GLY A 233 -12.91 24.69 -23.20
CA GLY A 233 -14.00 23.75 -22.93
C GLY A 233 -13.76 22.86 -21.70
N ARG A 234 -12.94 23.36 -20.76
CA ARG A 234 -12.53 22.72 -19.52
C ARG A 234 -12.66 23.71 -18.37
N ASP A 235 -12.92 23.21 -17.16
CA ASP A 235 -12.85 24.04 -15.95
C ASP A 235 -11.39 24.49 -15.71
N HIS A 236 -11.22 25.68 -15.15
CA HIS A 236 -9.94 26.29 -14.83
C HIS A 236 -9.28 25.55 -13.68
N VAL A 237 -8.01 25.20 -13.88
CA VAL A 237 -7.13 24.73 -12.81
C VAL A 237 -6.50 25.95 -12.16
N ASP A 238 -6.44 25.95 -10.84
CA ASP A 238 -5.85 27.04 -10.08
C ASP A 238 -4.81 26.51 -9.08
N HIS A 239 -3.83 27.35 -8.75
CA HIS A 239 -2.65 26.98 -7.95
C HIS A 239 -3.03 26.46 -6.55
N TRP A 240 -4.18 26.87 -6.01
CA TRP A 240 -4.63 26.40 -4.71
C TRP A 240 -4.95 24.91 -4.69
N MET A 241 -5.31 24.30 -5.83
CA MET A 241 -5.74 22.90 -5.92
C MET A 241 -4.60 21.95 -5.52
N GLY A 242 -3.44 22.12 -6.16
CA GLY A 242 -2.23 21.37 -5.80
C GLY A 242 -1.71 21.76 -4.42
N ALA A 243 -1.75 23.04 -4.06
CA ALA A 243 -1.25 23.51 -2.76
C ALA A 243 -1.94 22.88 -1.55
N ILE A 244 -3.23 22.51 -1.67
CA ILE A 244 -3.97 21.86 -0.57
C ILE A 244 -4.15 20.34 -0.78
N ASN A 245 -3.41 19.72 -1.72
CA ASN A 245 -3.55 18.31 -2.10
C ASN A 245 -5.00 17.93 -2.42
N TRP A 246 -5.65 18.74 -3.26
CA TRP A 246 -7.02 18.49 -3.71
C TRP A 246 -7.06 18.11 -5.19
N SER A 247 -7.95 17.19 -5.54
CA SER A 247 -8.23 16.85 -6.93
C SER A 247 -9.74 16.72 -7.19
N PRO A 248 -10.18 16.90 -8.45
CA PRO A 248 -11.57 16.67 -8.83
C PRO A 248 -12.06 15.24 -8.55
N ALA A 249 -11.15 14.24 -8.52
CA ALA A 249 -11.52 12.85 -8.24
C ALA A 249 -12.04 12.68 -6.80
N MET A 250 -11.38 13.31 -5.84
CA MET A 250 -11.75 13.26 -4.42
C MET A 250 -13.11 13.92 -4.18
N ALA A 251 -13.35 15.06 -4.84
CA ALA A 251 -14.64 15.74 -4.79
C ALA A 251 -15.78 14.89 -5.38
N ARG A 252 -15.53 14.14 -6.46
CA ARG A 252 -16.51 13.22 -7.07
C ARG A 252 -16.84 12.03 -6.18
N GLU A 253 -15.86 11.47 -5.48
CA GLU A 253 -16.08 10.32 -4.60
C GLU A 253 -16.96 10.69 -3.40
N ALA A 254 -16.59 11.77 -2.70
CA ALA A 254 -17.31 12.27 -1.52
C ALA A 254 -18.71 12.84 -1.85
N SER A 255 -18.92 13.34 -3.08
CA SER A 255 -20.19 13.98 -3.48
C SER A 255 -21.36 13.04 -3.76
N THR A 256 -21.13 11.73 -3.85
CA THR A 256 -22.19 10.76 -4.17
C THR A 256 -23.20 10.55 -3.03
N ARG A 257 -22.96 11.11 -1.83
CA ARG A 257 -23.63 10.74 -0.58
C ARG A 257 -24.27 11.95 0.11
N PHE A 258 -25.46 12.32 -0.35
CA PHE A 258 -26.34 13.38 0.20
C PHE A 258 -25.77 14.82 0.24
N PRO A 259 -26.57 15.83 -0.13
CA PRO A 259 -26.08 17.19 -0.18
C PRO A 259 -26.02 17.85 1.21
N VAL A 260 -24.81 18.03 1.75
CA VAL A 260 -24.49 18.89 2.90
C VAL A 260 -24.94 20.33 2.61
N VAL A 261 -25.48 21.02 3.62
CA VAL A 261 -25.88 22.43 3.48
C VAL A 261 -24.83 23.33 4.12
N VAL A 262 -24.27 24.24 3.32
CA VAL A 262 -23.32 25.27 3.74
C VAL A 262 -24.04 26.62 3.78
N GLY A 263 -23.97 27.29 4.92
CA GLY A 263 -24.40 28.67 5.08
C GLY A 263 -23.26 29.63 4.80
N ILE A 264 -23.52 30.72 4.10
CA ILE A 264 -22.55 31.76 3.77
C ILE A 264 -23.08 33.07 4.34
N VAL A 265 -22.29 33.72 5.19
CA VAL A 265 -22.55 35.08 5.68
C VAL A 265 -21.62 36.02 4.93
N ASP A 266 -22.13 36.66 3.89
CA ASP A 266 -21.36 37.49 2.94
C ASP A 266 -22.27 38.48 2.19
N PHE A 267 -21.71 39.32 1.31
CA PHE A 267 -22.45 40.17 0.38
C PHE A 267 -23.37 39.37 -0.56
N SER A 268 -24.29 40.05 -1.24
CA SER A 268 -25.29 39.41 -2.10
C SER A 268 -24.69 38.60 -3.24
N LEU A 269 -25.46 37.59 -3.68
CA LEU A 269 -25.17 36.83 -4.88
C LEU A 269 -25.96 37.39 -6.08
N PRO A 270 -25.44 37.32 -7.30
CA PRO A 270 -26.26 37.43 -8.49
C PRO A 270 -27.26 36.27 -8.50
N SER A 271 -28.41 36.45 -9.14
CA SER A 271 -29.53 35.48 -9.14
C SER A 271 -29.27 34.09 -9.77
N ARG A 272 -28.02 33.72 -10.10
CA ARG A 272 -27.64 32.47 -10.78
C ARG A 272 -26.34 31.88 -10.21
N ILE A 273 -26.41 31.29 -9.01
CA ILE A 273 -25.40 30.33 -8.55
C ILE A 273 -26.09 28.99 -8.31
N ASP A 274 -25.50 27.93 -8.85
CA ASP A 274 -26.01 26.57 -8.74
C ASP A 274 -25.89 26.06 -7.29
N GLY A 275 -26.89 25.31 -6.83
CA GLY A 275 -26.94 24.78 -5.45
C GLY A 275 -27.49 25.75 -4.40
N LEU A 276 -27.79 27.01 -4.73
CA LEU A 276 -28.37 28.00 -3.81
C LEU A 276 -29.84 27.69 -3.45
N ILE A 277 -30.15 27.66 -2.14
CA ILE A 277 -31.50 27.37 -1.60
C ILE A 277 -31.99 28.53 -0.74
N GLY A 278 -32.78 29.43 -1.33
CA GLY A 278 -33.31 30.61 -0.64
C GLY A 278 -32.46 31.85 -0.90
N GLY A 279 -33.10 33.02 -0.87
CA GLY A 279 -32.60 34.24 -1.50
C GLY A 279 -31.63 35.07 -0.68
N GLY A 280 -30.78 35.81 -1.40
CA GLY A 280 -30.07 37.00 -0.94
C GLY A 280 -30.21 38.10 -1.98
N ASN A 281 -31.28 38.90 -1.92
CA ASN A 281 -31.34 40.17 -2.65
C ASN A 281 -30.56 41.20 -1.81
N GLY A 282 -29.53 41.82 -2.39
CA GLY A 282 -28.71 42.84 -1.72
C GLY A 282 -27.86 43.63 -2.72
N ASN A 283 -26.96 44.46 -2.21
CA ASN A 283 -26.05 45.30 -2.99
C ASN A 283 -24.62 44.72 -2.98
N ASP A 284 -23.92 44.83 -4.11
CA ASP A 284 -22.58 44.30 -4.32
C ASP A 284 -21.47 45.28 -3.89
N TYR A 285 -20.26 44.74 -3.63
CA TYR A 285 -19.09 45.46 -3.13
C TYR A 285 -18.11 45.78 -4.27
N LEU A 286 -17.66 47.04 -4.41
CA LEU A 286 -16.55 47.43 -5.32
C LEU A 286 -16.63 46.92 -6.79
N ASP A 287 -17.80 46.96 -7.42
CA ASP A 287 -17.98 46.46 -8.80
C ASP A 287 -17.54 44.97 -8.98
N PHE A 288 -17.48 44.20 -7.89
CA PHE A 288 -17.06 42.78 -7.83
C PHE A 288 -17.97 41.98 -6.89
N ASN A 289 -18.43 40.80 -7.31
CA ASN A 289 -19.32 40.00 -6.47
C ASN A 289 -18.56 39.08 -5.49
N HIS A 290 -18.21 39.63 -4.32
CA HIS A 290 -17.48 38.90 -3.28
C HIS A 290 -18.22 37.64 -2.78
N GLY A 291 -19.53 37.71 -2.58
CA GLY A 291 -20.32 36.55 -2.15
C GLY A 291 -20.29 35.42 -3.17
N ALA A 292 -20.34 35.74 -4.47
CA ALA A 292 -20.28 34.77 -5.56
C ALA A 292 -18.93 34.09 -5.63
N ALA A 293 -17.86 34.88 -5.50
CA ALA A 293 -16.50 34.34 -5.43
C ALA A 293 -16.34 33.34 -4.28
N VAL A 294 -16.83 33.67 -3.08
CA VAL A 294 -16.81 32.76 -1.92
C VAL A 294 -17.65 31.51 -2.17
N ALA A 295 -18.83 31.65 -2.77
CA ALA A 295 -19.72 30.53 -3.09
C ALA A 295 -19.10 29.57 -4.11
N ASP A 296 -18.49 30.09 -5.17
CA ASP A 296 -17.93 29.29 -6.25
C ASP A 296 -16.69 28.51 -5.81
N LEU A 297 -15.81 29.10 -4.98
CA LEU A 297 -14.70 28.36 -4.37
C LEU A 297 -15.17 27.16 -3.51
N ILE A 298 -16.37 27.25 -2.93
CA ILE A 298 -16.95 26.13 -2.17
C ILE A 298 -17.58 25.11 -3.11
N SER A 299 -18.43 25.54 -4.06
CA SER A 299 -19.36 24.63 -4.75
C SER A 299 -19.50 24.81 -6.26
N ALA A 300 -18.62 25.54 -6.93
CA ALA A 300 -18.65 25.60 -8.39
C ALA A 300 -18.55 24.19 -8.99
N ARG A 301 -19.31 23.96 -10.05
CA ARG A 301 -19.49 22.64 -10.64
C ARG A 301 -18.24 22.22 -11.39
N HIS A 302 -18.12 20.92 -11.62
CA HIS A 302 -17.09 20.36 -12.49
C HIS A 302 -17.78 19.90 -13.77
N ASP A 303 -18.09 20.85 -14.66
CA ASP A 303 -18.87 20.61 -15.87
C ASP A 303 -18.17 21.03 -17.17
N GLY A 304 -16.90 21.41 -17.07
CA GLY A 304 -16.08 21.82 -18.21
C GLY A 304 -16.16 23.31 -18.50
N GLU A 305 -16.76 24.11 -17.63
CA GLU A 305 -16.91 25.56 -17.80
C GLU A 305 -16.55 26.29 -16.51
N GLY A 306 -15.67 27.28 -16.58
CA GLY A 306 -15.40 28.18 -15.46
C GLY A 306 -14.53 27.59 -14.36
N LEU A 307 -14.87 27.82 -13.09
CA LEU A 307 -14.04 27.40 -11.94
C LEU A 307 -14.51 26.07 -11.36
N MET A 308 -13.62 25.41 -10.62
CA MET A 308 -13.96 24.26 -9.80
C MET A 308 -14.08 24.65 -8.33
N GLY A 309 -15.20 24.28 -7.70
CA GLY A 309 -15.34 24.36 -6.25
C GLY A 309 -14.75 23.13 -5.58
N VAL A 310 -14.30 23.28 -4.34
CA VAL A 310 -13.76 22.17 -3.54
C VAL A 310 -14.80 21.06 -3.33
N ALA A 311 -16.07 21.43 -3.12
CA ALA A 311 -17.19 20.53 -2.82
C ALA A 311 -18.42 20.81 -3.70
N PRO A 312 -18.42 20.41 -4.99
CA PRO A 312 -19.41 20.82 -6.00
C PRO A 312 -20.86 20.33 -5.74
N SER A 313 -21.08 19.41 -4.80
CA SER A 313 -22.42 18.83 -4.53
C SER A 313 -23.09 19.33 -3.26
N VAL A 314 -22.48 20.31 -2.57
CA VAL A 314 -23.13 20.95 -1.43
C VAL A 314 -24.28 21.85 -1.88
N ARG A 315 -25.18 22.15 -0.95
CA ARG A 315 -26.23 23.15 -1.14
C ARG A 315 -25.87 24.40 -0.37
N LEU A 316 -25.98 25.56 -1.00
CA LEU A 316 -25.62 26.82 -0.40
C LEU A 316 -26.86 27.56 0.15
N ARG A 317 -26.66 28.30 1.23
CA ARG A 317 -27.60 29.30 1.74
C ARG A 317 -26.84 30.57 2.06
N LEU A 318 -27.22 31.69 1.45
CA LEU A 318 -26.59 32.97 1.69
C LEU A 318 -27.43 33.83 2.64
N GLU A 319 -26.78 34.54 3.55
CA GLU A 319 -27.37 35.63 4.32
C GLU A 319 -26.47 36.86 4.29
N ASN A 320 -27.00 37.99 3.81
CA ASN A 320 -26.26 39.26 3.72
C ASN A 320 -26.45 40.10 5.00
N PRO A 321 -25.39 40.32 5.81
CA PRO A 321 -25.46 41.19 6.99
C PRO A 321 -25.12 42.66 6.70
N PHE A 322 -24.71 43.01 5.48
CA PHE A 322 -24.23 44.35 5.12
C PHE A 322 -25.38 45.27 4.68
N ASP A 323 -25.24 46.56 5.01
CA ASP A 323 -26.18 47.61 4.63
C ASP A 323 -25.70 48.41 3.40
N GLU A 324 -26.45 49.46 3.03
CA GLU A 324 -26.14 50.33 1.87
C GLU A 324 -24.77 51.04 1.96
N THR A 325 -24.14 51.06 3.14
CA THR A 325 -22.81 51.64 3.35
C THR A 325 -21.68 50.63 3.15
N LEU A 326 -22.01 49.38 2.77
CA LEU A 326 -21.07 48.26 2.68
C LEU A 326 -20.39 47.92 4.00
N SER A 327 -21.02 48.32 5.12
CA SER A 327 -20.59 47.98 6.46
C SER A 327 -21.66 47.15 7.16
N THR A 328 -21.30 46.53 8.28
CA THR A 328 -22.21 45.73 9.08
C THR A 328 -22.01 46.02 10.57
N ASN A 329 -22.91 45.50 11.40
CA ASN A 329 -22.83 45.55 12.85
C ASN A 329 -23.13 44.15 13.43
N TRP A 330 -22.78 43.95 14.71
CA TRP A 330 -22.95 42.65 15.36
C TRP A 330 -24.40 42.17 15.46
N ASP A 331 -25.41 43.06 15.44
CA ASP A 331 -26.83 42.66 15.48
C ASP A 331 -27.29 42.08 14.14
N ASP A 332 -26.84 42.65 13.02
CA ASP A 332 -27.11 42.14 11.68
C ASP A 332 -26.36 40.84 11.42
N VAL A 333 -25.09 40.75 11.81
CA VAL A 333 -24.31 39.49 11.79
C VAL A 333 -25.02 38.40 12.62
N ARG A 334 -25.43 38.70 13.86
CA ARG A 334 -26.18 37.74 14.70
C ARG A 334 -27.46 37.29 14.02
N SER A 335 -28.20 38.22 13.40
CA SER A 335 -29.45 37.91 12.71
C SER A 335 -29.24 36.99 11.51
N SER A 336 -28.18 37.20 10.73
CA SER A 336 -27.79 36.35 9.60
C SER A 336 -27.35 34.96 10.04
N VAL A 337 -26.42 34.85 10.99
CA VAL A 337 -25.99 33.55 11.54
C VAL A 337 -27.16 32.77 12.12
N ARG A 338 -28.09 33.45 12.82
CA ARG A 338 -29.30 32.82 13.37
C ARG A 338 -30.19 32.20 12.30
N ARG A 339 -30.33 32.82 11.12
CA ARG A 339 -31.16 32.28 10.02
C ARG A 339 -30.54 31.03 9.38
N LEU A 340 -29.21 30.92 9.36
CA LEU A 340 -28.48 29.76 8.85
C LEU A 340 -28.40 28.60 9.85
N SER A 341 -28.32 28.92 11.15
CA SER A 341 -28.03 27.98 12.24
C SER A 341 -28.91 26.72 12.32
N TYR A 342 -30.16 26.75 11.84
CA TYR A 342 -31.04 25.57 11.85
C TYR A 342 -31.00 24.72 10.58
N HIS A 343 -30.26 25.17 9.56
CA HIS A 343 -30.35 24.61 8.21
C HIS A 343 -28.99 24.25 7.64
N SER A 344 -27.91 24.80 8.19
CA SER A 344 -26.54 24.61 7.71
C SER A 344 -25.74 23.76 8.68
N ALA A 345 -25.05 22.76 8.13
CA ALA A 345 -24.08 21.95 8.86
C ALA A 345 -22.75 22.71 9.05
N ILE A 346 -22.45 23.63 8.13
CA ILE A 346 -21.25 24.47 8.14
C ILE A 346 -21.67 25.90 7.83
N ILE A 347 -21.15 26.89 8.54
CA ILE A 347 -21.33 28.32 8.27
C ILE A 347 -19.97 28.94 7.99
N ASN A 348 -19.77 29.44 6.77
CA ASN A 348 -18.63 30.25 6.37
C ASN A 348 -18.96 31.74 6.57
N ALA A 349 -18.11 32.44 7.32
CA ALA A 349 -18.18 33.87 7.52
C ALA A 349 -16.89 34.52 7.02
N SER A 350 -16.94 35.00 5.78
CA SER A 350 -15.83 35.70 5.12
C SER A 350 -15.86 37.21 5.45
N LEU A 351 -15.97 37.54 6.74
CA LEU A 351 -16.01 38.89 7.28
C LEU A 351 -15.27 38.99 8.62
N GLY A 352 -14.75 40.17 8.93
CA GLY A 352 -13.95 40.39 10.13
C GLY A 352 -14.07 41.81 10.69
N MET A 353 -13.34 42.08 11.77
CA MET A 353 -13.26 43.40 12.39
C MET A 353 -11.84 43.96 12.24
N PRO A 354 -11.66 45.19 11.72
CA PRO A 354 -10.34 45.77 11.57
C PRO A 354 -9.53 45.75 12.86
N GLY A 355 -8.26 45.34 12.76
CA GLY A 355 -7.34 45.24 13.88
C GLY A 355 -7.50 43.99 14.74
N TRP A 356 -8.24 42.97 14.28
CA TRP A 356 -8.43 41.72 14.99
C TRP A 356 -8.28 40.49 14.08
N THR A 357 -7.63 39.45 14.57
CA THR A 357 -7.67 38.11 13.96
C THR A 357 -9.01 37.43 14.27
N PHE A 358 -9.48 37.58 15.51
CA PHE A 358 -10.78 37.12 15.97
C PHE A 358 -11.30 38.01 17.12
N HIS A 359 -12.37 38.76 16.85
CA HIS A 359 -12.93 39.75 17.79
C HIS A 359 -13.93 39.13 18.79
N GLU A 360 -13.97 39.65 20.03
CA GLU A 360 -14.87 39.19 21.10
C GLU A 360 -16.37 39.32 20.79
N GLY A 361 -16.74 40.17 19.83
CA GLY A 361 -18.10 40.31 19.34
C GLY A 361 -18.70 39.01 18.78
N TRP A 362 -17.86 38.07 18.32
CA TRP A 362 -18.34 36.73 17.96
C TRP A 362 -18.85 35.93 19.17
N SER A 363 -18.34 36.19 20.37
CA SER A 363 -18.87 35.62 21.63
C SER A 363 -20.32 36.08 21.86
N ASP A 364 -20.61 37.35 21.58
CA ASP A 364 -21.96 37.93 21.66
C ASP A 364 -22.90 37.42 20.55
N VAL A 365 -22.38 37.04 19.38
CA VAL A 365 -23.15 36.41 18.32
C VAL A 365 -23.47 34.96 18.68
N LEU A 366 -22.45 34.16 18.98
CA LEU A 366 -22.57 32.72 19.21
C LEU A 366 -23.22 32.37 20.57
N SER A 367 -23.29 33.32 21.51
CA SER A 367 -24.03 33.16 22.76
C SER A 367 -25.54 33.39 22.63
N ASP A 368 -26.04 33.84 21.46
CA ASP A 368 -27.46 33.91 21.17
C ASP A 368 -28.12 32.54 21.43
N TRP A 369 -29.31 32.57 22.03
CA TRP A 369 -29.98 31.34 22.44
C TRP A 369 -30.20 30.38 21.26
N TYR A 370 -30.62 30.87 20.09
CA TYR A 370 -30.91 30.00 18.95
C TYR A 370 -29.63 29.38 18.37
N ILE A 371 -28.58 30.20 18.21
CA ILE A 371 -27.28 29.78 17.67
C ILE A 371 -26.60 28.78 18.60
N ARG A 372 -26.59 29.05 19.92
CA ARG A 372 -26.02 28.15 20.90
C ARG A 372 -26.69 26.78 20.94
N HIS A 373 -28.00 26.70 20.67
CA HIS A 373 -28.72 25.41 20.64
C HIS A 373 -28.43 24.60 19.37
N SER A 374 -28.01 25.24 18.26
CA SER A 374 -27.60 24.55 17.04
C SER A 374 -26.10 24.26 16.96
N ALA A 375 -25.26 24.96 17.75
CA ALA A 375 -23.81 24.79 17.76
C ALA A 375 -23.32 23.32 17.82
N PRO A 376 -23.96 22.36 18.53
CA PRO A 376 -23.59 20.94 18.46
C PRO A 376 -23.73 20.29 17.08
N HIS A 377 -24.37 20.96 16.12
CA HIS A 377 -24.65 20.48 14.76
C HIS A 377 -24.12 21.42 13.66
N THR A 378 -23.46 22.52 14.03
CA THR A 378 -22.92 23.50 13.07
C THR A 378 -21.44 23.78 13.32
N LEU A 379 -20.62 23.63 12.27
CA LEU A 379 -19.24 24.07 12.21
C LEU A 379 -19.19 25.53 11.76
N TYR A 380 -18.34 26.36 12.36
CA TYR A 380 -18.17 27.76 11.98
C TYR A 380 -16.76 28.00 11.45
N VAL A 381 -16.65 28.57 10.26
CA VAL A 381 -15.39 28.88 9.59
C VAL A 381 -15.31 30.40 9.39
N PHE A 382 -14.23 31.01 9.86
CA PHE A 382 -14.05 32.46 9.86
C PHE A 382 -12.76 32.86 9.13
N ALA A 383 -12.84 33.88 8.29
CA ALA A 383 -11.64 34.52 7.74
C ALA A 383 -10.89 35.31 8.84
N ALA A 384 -9.56 35.21 8.88
CA ALA A 384 -8.73 35.84 9.90
C ALA A 384 -8.62 37.38 9.77
N GLY A 385 -8.84 37.93 8.58
CA GLY A 385 -8.71 39.37 8.31
C GLY A 385 -7.39 39.75 7.63
N ASN A 386 -7.37 40.97 7.05
CA ASN A 386 -6.39 41.39 6.04
C ASN A 386 -5.51 42.59 6.48
N ASP A 387 -5.28 42.78 7.80
CA ASP A 387 -4.53 43.94 8.32
C ASP A 387 -3.03 43.65 8.51
N GLY A 388 -2.58 42.41 8.28
CA GLY A 388 -1.20 41.96 8.45
C GLY A 388 -0.73 41.93 9.91
N ILE A 389 -1.65 41.94 10.87
CA ILE A 389 -1.34 42.03 12.30
C ILE A 389 -1.16 40.64 12.94
N THR A 390 -0.65 40.62 14.17
CA THR A 390 -0.66 39.44 15.05
C THR A 390 -1.49 39.78 16.27
N GLN A 391 -2.48 38.95 16.61
CA GLN A 391 -3.33 39.21 17.76
C GLN A 391 -2.60 38.89 19.06
N ASP A 392 -2.60 39.86 19.98
CA ASP A 392 -1.99 39.79 21.31
C ASP A 392 -3.01 39.90 22.44
N LEU A 393 -4.27 40.23 22.12
CA LEU A 393 -5.37 40.35 23.06
C LEU A 393 -6.21 39.07 23.10
N ASP A 394 -6.38 38.56 24.32
CA ASP A 394 -7.30 37.47 24.63
C ASP A 394 -8.75 37.84 24.31
N VAL A 395 -9.53 36.81 23.96
CA VAL A 395 -10.96 36.92 23.65
C VAL A 395 -11.76 36.44 24.86
N ASP A 396 -12.70 37.23 25.39
CA ASP A 396 -13.63 36.75 26.43
C ASP A 396 -14.65 35.77 25.84
N TRP A 397 -14.41 34.48 26.06
CA TRP A 397 -15.23 33.38 25.57
C TRP A 397 -16.17 32.80 26.63
N SER A 398 -16.36 33.51 27.75
CA SER A 398 -17.12 33.00 28.92
C SER A 398 -18.59 32.64 28.62
N ALA A 399 -19.20 33.32 27.64
CA ALA A 399 -20.60 33.17 27.26
C ALA A 399 -20.85 31.93 26.39
N VAL A 400 -19.88 31.57 25.54
CA VAL A 400 -19.96 30.45 24.59
C VAL A 400 -19.30 29.19 25.17
N ARG A 401 -18.08 29.35 25.72
CA ARG A 401 -17.20 28.33 26.34
C ARG A 401 -16.69 27.23 25.41
N ASN A 402 -17.45 26.85 24.38
CA ASN A 402 -17.03 25.86 23.40
C ASN A 402 -16.23 26.51 22.27
N VAL A 403 -15.10 25.91 21.92
CA VAL A 403 -14.26 26.30 20.77
C VAL A 403 -14.09 25.18 19.76
N GLU A 404 -14.57 23.97 20.07
CA GLU A 404 -14.30 22.76 19.26
C GLU A 404 -14.83 22.87 17.84
N ASN A 405 -15.93 23.59 17.62
CA ASN A 405 -16.58 23.75 16.33
C ASN A 405 -16.21 25.06 15.62
N LEU A 406 -15.02 25.61 15.88
CA LEU A 406 -14.51 26.84 15.26
C LEU A 406 -13.26 26.55 14.43
N LEU A 407 -13.20 27.12 13.23
CA LEU A 407 -12.01 27.19 12.39
C LEU A 407 -11.76 28.66 11.99
N ILE A 408 -10.53 29.12 12.14
CA ILE A 408 -10.09 30.48 11.79
C ILE A 408 -9.02 30.35 10.70
N VAL A 409 -9.19 31.05 9.59
CA VAL A 409 -8.44 30.76 8.37
C VAL A 409 -7.60 31.96 7.95
N GLY A 410 -6.28 31.78 7.99
CA GLY A 410 -5.30 32.70 7.41
C GLY A 410 -5.04 32.43 5.93
N SER A 411 -4.29 33.32 5.29
CA SER A 411 -3.93 33.25 3.87
C SER A 411 -2.44 33.01 3.70
N ILE A 412 -2.08 32.10 2.79
CA ILE A 412 -0.72 32.00 2.22
C ILE A 412 -0.69 32.49 0.78
N ASN A 413 0.51 32.89 0.35
CA ASN A 413 0.85 33.19 -1.03
C ASN A 413 1.12 31.90 -1.82
N PRO A 414 1.22 31.97 -3.17
CA PRO A 414 1.54 30.79 -3.98
C PRO A 414 2.89 30.12 -3.64
N GLY A 415 3.81 30.83 -2.98
CA GLY A 415 5.09 30.28 -2.52
C GLY A 415 5.02 29.55 -1.17
N GLY A 416 3.83 29.38 -0.57
CA GLY A 416 3.67 28.70 0.72
C GLY A 416 3.92 29.58 1.95
N GLU A 417 4.27 30.86 1.77
CA GLU A 417 4.52 31.78 2.87
C GLU A 417 3.24 32.49 3.30
N ILE A 418 3.13 32.86 4.57
CA ILE A 418 2.01 33.66 5.07
C ILE A 418 1.88 34.96 4.26
N SER A 419 0.69 35.23 3.70
CA SER A 419 0.44 36.43 2.93
C SER A 419 0.71 37.68 3.79
N SER A 420 1.33 38.71 3.20
CA SER A 420 1.72 39.91 3.95
C SER A 420 0.57 40.61 4.66
N PHE A 421 -0.64 40.54 4.08
CA PHE A 421 -1.88 41.07 4.64
C PHE A 421 -2.56 40.12 5.64
N SER A 422 -2.21 38.83 5.70
CA SER A 422 -2.92 37.88 6.57
C SER A 422 -2.70 38.22 8.04
N ASN A 423 -3.80 38.35 8.78
CA ASN A 423 -3.75 38.38 10.23
C ASN A 423 -3.29 37.03 10.79
N ARG A 424 -2.62 37.05 11.95
CA ARG A 424 -2.02 35.90 12.62
C ARG A 424 -2.61 35.70 14.02
N PRO A 425 -2.75 34.45 14.49
CA PRO A 425 -3.40 34.16 15.76
C PRO A 425 -2.59 34.63 16.97
N GLY A 426 -1.26 34.68 16.87
CA GLY A 426 -0.39 34.99 18.00
C GLY A 426 -0.59 34.01 19.17
N ASP A 427 -0.25 34.47 20.38
CA ASP A 427 -0.43 33.71 21.62
C ASP A 427 -1.80 33.96 22.29
N ALA A 428 -2.69 34.69 21.63
CA ALA A 428 -4.00 35.03 22.18
C ALA A 428 -4.84 33.78 22.49
N CYS A 429 -5.73 33.89 23.48
CA CYS A 429 -6.54 32.76 23.93
C CYS A 429 -8.02 33.08 24.05
N PHE A 430 -8.86 32.07 23.81
CA PHE A 430 -10.26 32.06 24.20
C PHE A 430 -10.37 31.83 25.71
N THR A 431 -10.50 32.92 26.47
CA THR A 431 -10.53 32.83 27.93
C THR A 431 -11.92 32.55 28.45
N VAL A 432 -12.05 31.64 29.42
CA VAL A 432 -13.30 31.40 30.14
C VAL A 432 -13.12 31.89 31.56
N ARG A 433 -13.85 32.97 31.91
CA ARG A 433 -13.71 33.69 33.18
C ARG A 433 -12.28 34.19 33.41
N GLY A 434 -11.62 34.64 32.34
CA GLY A 434 -10.25 35.16 32.36
C GLY A 434 -9.16 34.11 32.50
N ALA A 435 -9.48 32.82 32.34
CA ALA A 435 -8.51 31.74 32.32
C ALA A 435 -8.39 31.13 30.91
N CYS A 436 -7.16 30.95 30.44
CA CYS A 436 -6.87 30.21 29.22
C CYS A 436 -6.78 28.71 29.56
N HIS A 437 -7.55 27.89 28.84
CA HIS A 437 -7.51 26.44 28.98
C HIS A 437 -6.68 25.81 27.85
N GLU A 438 -6.16 24.61 28.10
CA GLU A 438 -5.46 23.83 27.08
C GLU A 438 -6.36 23.60 25.86
N GLY A 439 -5.80 23.73 24.64
CA GLY A 439 -6.54 23.63 23.38
C GLY A 439 -7.50 24.81 23.10
N SER A 440 -7.43 25.88 23.89
CA SER A 440 -8.25 27.09 23.73
C SER A 440 -7.45 28.30 23.23
N ARG A 441 -6.18 28.12 22.84
CA ARG A 441 -5.42 29.21 22.22
C ARG A 441 -5.99 29.45 20.82
N LEU A 442 -5.92 30.69 20.33
CA LEU A 442 -6.41 31.04 19.00
C LEU A 442 -5.72 30.19 17.93
N MET A 443 -4.40 29.98 18.08
CA MET A 443 -3.61 29.13 17.19
C MET A 443 -4.00 27.64 17.20
N ASP A 444 -4.65 27.14 18.26
CA ASP A 444 -5.15 25.75 18.31
C ASP A 444 -6.38 25.55 17.40
N ARG A 445 -7.04 26.63 16.97
CA ARG A 445 -8.20 26.65 16.06
C ARG A 445 -7.93 27.42 14.77
N PHE A 446 -6.66 27.72 14.51
CA PHE A 446 -6.22 28.45 13.33
C PHE A 446 -5.50 27.51 12.37
N LEU A 447 -5.74 27.69 11.08
CA LEU A 447 -4.98 27.08 10.00
C LEU A 447 -4.88 28.07 8.84
N VAL A 448 -4.06 27.77 7.85
CA VAL A 448 -3.94 28.57 6.63
C VAL A 448 -4.43 27.81 5.41
N ALA A 449 -4.90 28.54 4.42
CA ALA A 449 -5.14 28.03 3.07
C ALA A 449 -4.70 29.10 2.05
N PRO A 450 -4.52 28.74 0.77
CA PRO A 450 -4.24 29.72 -0.27
C PRO A 450 -5.34 30.79 -0.33
N GLY A 451 -4.94 32.04 -0.28
CA GLY A 451 -5.88 33.18 -0.33
C GLY A 451 -5.36 34.37 -1.13
N GLU A 452 -4.22 34.23 -1.79
CA GLU A 452 -3.60 35.27 -2.61
C GLU A 452 -3.51 34.80 -4.07
N LEU A 453 -3.87 35.68 -4.99
CA LEU A 453 -3.99 35.39 -6.43
C LEU A 453 -4.98 34.27 -6.78
N ILE A 454 -6.07 34.15 -6.01
CA ILE A 454 -7.13 33.17 -6.26
C ILE A 454 -8.00 33.60 -7.44
N LEU A 455 -8.22 32.70 -8.39
CA LEU A 455 -9.13 32.96 -9.52
C LEU A 455 -10.58 32.85 -9.07
N VAL A 456 -11.36 33.91 -9.30
CA VAL A 456 -12.76 34.02 -8.86
C VAL A 456 -13.61 34.70 -9.95
N PRO A 457 -14.94 34.48 -10.00
CA PRO A 457 -15.82 35.18 -10.92
C PRO A 457 -15.78 36.69 -10.69
N ASP A 458 -15.74 37.47 -11.76
CA ASP A 458 -15.81 38.95 -11.68
C ASP A 458 -17.23 39.48 -11.40
N GLY A 459 -18.27 38.65 -11.64
CA GLY A 459 -19.68 39.00 -11.51
C GLY A 459 -20.33 39.52 -12.81
N GLU A 460 -19.54 39.73 -13.87
CA GLU A 460 -19.99 40.14 -15.21
C GLU A 460 -19.90 39.01 -16.25
N GLY A 461 -19.40 37.84 -15.85
CA GLY A 461 -19.31 36.64 -16.67
C GLY A 461 -17.89 36.25 -17.07
N GLY A 462 -16.88 36.94 -16.54
CA GLY A 462 -15.46 36.59 -16.62
C GLY A 462 -14.87 36.23 -15.27
N TYR A 463 -13.54 36.24 -15.20
CA TYR A 463 -12.76 35.86 -14.02
C TYR A 463 -11.69 36.90 -13.71
N VAL A 464 -11.38 37.05 -12.42
CA VAL A 464 -10.35 37.95 -11.92
C VAL A 464 -9.58 37.30 -10.78
N ARG A 465 -8.32 37.70 -10.61
CA ARG A 465 -7.45 37.23 -9.54
C ARG A 465 -7.61 38.14 -8.31
N MET A 466 -8.02 37.57 -7.19
CA MET A 466 -8.27 38.31 -5.95
C MET A 466 -7.42 37.77 -4.80
N SER A 467 -7.19 38.62 -3.80
CA SER A 467 -6.39 38.27 -2.61
C SER A 467 -7.09 38.70 -1.33
N GLY A 468 -7.09 37.81 -0.33
CA GLY A 468 -7.72 38.02 0.97
C GLY A 468 -7.95 36.71 1.72
N THR A 469 -7.93 36.75 3.05
CA THR A 469 -8.30 35.60 3.90
C THR A 469 -9.75 35.14 3.68
N SER A 470 -10.59 36.00 3.11
CA SER A 470 -11.96 35.69 2.71
C SER A 470 -12.05 34.68 1.56
N PHE A 471 -10.98 34.49 0.77
CA PHE A 471 -10.86 33.46 -0.27
C PHE A 471 -10.18 32.17 0.23
N ALA A 472 -9.42 32.24 1.33
CA ALA A 472 -8.86 31.06 2.00
C ALA A 472 -9.93 30.29 2.80
N ALA A 473 -10.79 31.01 3.54
CA ALA A 473 -11.89 30.44 4.33
C ALA A 473 -12.85 29.51 3.56
N PRO A 474 -13.30 29.83 2.32
CA PRO A 474 -14.14 28.93 1.54
C PRO A 474 -13.45 27.62 1.13
N LEU A 475 -12.12 27.60 0.94
CA LEU A 475 -11.40 26.36 0.65
C LEU A 475 -11.47 25.39 1.83
N VAL A 476 -11.23 25.90 3.05
CA VAL A 476 -11.39 25.12 4.30
C VAL A 476 -12.84 24.68 4.50
N THR A 477 -13.80 25.56 4.21
CA THR A 477 -15.24 25.23 4.26
C THR A 477 -15.60 24.08 3.32
N GLY A 478 -15.08 24.12 2.08
CA GLY A 478 -15.28 23.06 1.10
C GLY A 478 -14.68 21.73 1.56
N ALA A 479 -13.45 21.74 2.08
CA ALA A 479 -12.80 20.55 2.62
C ALA A 479 -13.59 19.94 3.78
N ALA A 480 -14.03 20.78 4.74
CA ALA A 480 -14.88 20.34 5.83
C ALA A 480 -16.23 19.76 5.34
N ALA A 481 -16.77 20.28 4.23
CA ALA A 481 -17.97 19.74 3.62
C ALA A 481 -17.75 18.38 2.95
N LEU A 482 -16.58 18.13 2.34
CA LEU A 482 -16.20 16.81 1.84
C LEU A 482 -16.13 15.80 2.98
N VAL A 483 -15.40 16.12 4.07
CA VAL A 483 -15.31 15.29 5.28
C VAL A 483 -16.71 15.00 5.85
N LYS A 484 -17.58 16.01 5.93
CA LYS A 484 -18.96 15.83 6.40
C LYS A 484 -19.77 14.91 5.49
N SER A 485 -19.61 15.03 4.17
CA SER A 485 -20.34 14.24 3.18
C SER A 485 -19.96 12.76 3.27
N GLU A 486 -18.69 12.47 3.55
CA GLU A 486 -18.22 11.10 3.73
C GLU A 486 -18.68 10.52 5.07
N TRP A 487 -18.52 11.24 6.18
CA TRP A 487 -18.88 10.76 7.52
C TRP A 487 -19.96 11.64 8.18
N LEU A 488 -21.22 11.44 7.79
CA LEU A 488 -22.36 12.28 8.23
C LEU A 488 -22.64 12.22 9.74
N TRP A 489 -22.13 11.23 10.47
CA TRP A 489 -22.26 11.12 11.91
C TRP A 489 -21.20 11.90 12.70
N LEU A 490 -20.14 12.39 12.05
CA LEU A 490 -19.15 13.24 12.72
C LEU A 490 -19.81 14.52 13.22
N SER A 491 -19.53 14.85 14.48
CA SER A 491 -19.93 16.13 15.05
C SER A 491 -19.07 17.26 14.43
N PRO A 492 -19.56 18.52 14.44
CA PRO A 492 -18.79 19.66 13.97
C PRO A 492 -17.40 19.77 14.59
N GLY A 493 -17.26 19.47 15.88
CA GLY A 493 -15.98 19.49 16.57
C GLY A 493 -15.01 18.47 16.02
N ARG A 494 -15.49 17.25 15.73
CA ARG A 494 -14.68 16.18 15.14
C ARG A 494 -14.28 16.46 13.70
N ILE A 495 -15.13 17.15 12.94
CA ILE A 495 -14.76 17.62 11.59
C ILE A 495 -13.65 18.68 11.69
N ALA A 496 -13.75 19.61 12.63
CA ALA A 496 -12.69 20.59 12.87
C ALA A 496 -11.39 19.91 13.29
N ASP A 497 -11.45 18.92 14.19
CA ASP A 497 -10.28 18.18 14.64
C ASP A 497 -9.61 17.45 13.46
N VAL A 498 -10.36 16.75 12.59
CA VAL A 498 -9.79 16.13 11.37
C VAL A 498 -9.05 17.17 10.53
N ILE A 499 -9.71 18.29 10.18
CA ILE A 499 -9.12 19.33 9.33
C ILE A 499 -7.85 19.95 9.96
N LEU A 500 -7.83 20.11 11.28
CA LEU A 500 -6.71 20.70 12.03
C LEU A 500 -5.58 19.70 12.31
N GLU A 501 -5.86 18.41 12.43
CA GLU A 501 -4.86 17.37 12.69
C GLU A 501 -4.18 16.88 11.42
N THR A 502 -4.86 16.99 10.28
CA THR A 502 -4.32 16.56 8.98
C THR A 502 -3.64 17.70 8.22
N ALA A 503 -3.63 18.92 8.76
CA ALA A 503 -2.96 20.06 8.15
C ALA A 503 -1.45 19.80 8.01
N THR A 504 -0.88 20.22 6.88
CA THR A 504 0.57 20.16 6.64
C THR A 504 1.26 21.20 7.51
N ASP A 505 2.08 20.75 8.45
CA ASP A 505 2.81 21.61 9.38
C ASP A 505 3.72 22.61 8.62
N LEU A 506 3.59 23.90 8.93
CA LEU A 506 4.34 24.98 8.31
C LEU A 506 5.02 25.85 9.37
N GLY A 507 6.20 26.35 9.08
CA GLY A 507 6.94 27.22 9.98
C GLY A 507 7.63 26.45 11.10
N ALA A 508 7.34 26.78 12.35
CA ALA A 508 7.96 26.10 13.49
C ALA A 508 7.25 24.75 13.74
N PRO A 509 7.97 23.66 14.06
CA PRO A 509 7.35 22.36 14.26
C PRO A 509 6.20 22.36 15.27
N GLY A 510 5.05 21.86 14.86
CA GLY A 510 3.81 21.82 15.63
C GLY A 510 3.05 23.14 15.63
N VAL A 511 2.10 23.30 16.56
CA VAL A 511 1.23 24.48 16.58
C VAL A 511 2.00 25.77 16.85
N ASP A 512 1.91 26.73 15.94
CA ASP A 512 2.70 27.96 15.98
C ASP A 512 1.83 29.25 15.89
N PRO A 513 2.37 30.42 16.32
CA PRO A 513 1.60 31.66 16.37
C PRO A 513 1.39 32.35 15.01
N VAL A 514 1.96 31.82 13.92
CA VAL A 514 1.86 32.35 12.55
C VAL A 514 0.92 31.50 11.69
N TYR A 515 1.19 30.21 11.55
CA TYR A 515 0.43 29.29 10.69
C TYR A 515 -0.61 28.47 11.46
N GLY A 516 -0.58 28.51 12.79
CA GLY A 516 -1.51 27.76 13.63
C GLY A 516 -1.22 26.28 13.52
N ARG A 517 -2.15 25.52 12.93
CA ARG A 517 -1.99 24.09 12.66
C ARG A 517 -1.31 23.79 11.33
N GLY A 518 -1.01 24.81 10.53
CA GLY A 518 -0.38 24.65 9.22
C GLY A 518 -1.37 24.80 8.06
N LEU A 519 -0.97 24.30 6.90
CA LEU A 519 -1.70 24.41 5.64
C LEU A 519 -2.76 23.32 5.49
N LEU A 520 -3.97 23.71 5.07
CA LEU A 520 -5.03 22.79 4.69
C LEU A 520 -4.51 21.69 3.75
N ASN A 521 -4.80 20.43 4.10
CA ASN A 521 -4.46 19.26 3.29
C ASN A 521 -5.70 18.37 3.15
N VAL A 522 -6.33 18.40 1.98
CA VAL A 522 -7.61 17.73 1.74
C VAL A 522 -7.43 16.22 1.60
N GLN A 523 -6.34 15.77 1.00
CA GLN A 523 -6.02 14.34 0.87
C GLN A 523 -5.84 13.71 2.24
N ALA A 524 -4.99 14.29 3.09
CA ALA A 524 -4.82 13.79 4.45
C ALA A 524 -6.14 13.83 5.25
N ALA A 525 -6.99 14.85 5.05
CA ALA A 525 -8.30 14.92 5.69
C ALA A 525 -9.28 13.79 5.27
N LEU A 526 -9.11 13.21 4.08
CA LEU A 526 -9.94 12.10 3.58
C LEU A 526 -9.28 10.72 3.72
N SER A 527 -8.05 10.68 4.21
CA SER A 527 -7.28 9.46 4.49
C SER A 527 -7.18 9.18 6.00
N PRO A 528 -6.75 7.97 6.41
CA PRO A 528 -6.42 7.69 7.81
C PRO A 528 -5.35 8.63 8.36
N ILE A 529 -5.52 9.10 9.60
CA ILE A 529 -4.57 10.03 10.26
C ILE A 529 -3.34 9.26 10.76
N ASP A 530 -3.57 8.11 11.39
CA ASP A 530 -2.51 7.24 11.89
C ASP A 530 -2.76 5.80 11.44
N GLN A 531 -1.96 5.36 10.47
CA GLN A 531 -2.05 4.00 9.92
C GLN A 531 -1.84 2.92 10.99
N ASN A 532 -1.08 3.20 12.06
CA ASN A 532 -0.82 2.24 13.13
C ASN A 532 -2.00 2.12 14.11
N ALA A 533 -2.87 3.14 14.17
CA ALA A 533 -4.05 3.16 15.02
C ALA A 533 -5.29 2.52 14.35
N LEU A 534 -5.18 2.16 13.07
CA LEU A 534 -6.26 1.50 12.34
C LEU A 534 -6.62 0.14 12.95
N TYR A 535 -7.90 -0.20 12.92
CA TYR A 535 -8.38 -1.50 13.39
C TYR A 535 -9.59 -1.99 12.57
N ALA A 536 -9.71 -3.31 12.39
CA ALA A 536 -10.94 -3.94 11.92
C ALA A 536 -11.83 -4.38 13.09
N LEU A 537 -13.11 -4.58 12.80
CA LEU A 537 -14.08 -5.13 13.74
C LEU A 537 -14.57 -6.50 13.25
N ASP A 538 -14.33 -7.53 14.07
CA ASP A 538 -14.91 -8.85 13.80
C ASP A 538 -16.42 -8.86 14.00
N TRP A 539 -17.08 -9.95 13.62
CA TRP A 539 -18.53 -10.12 13.77
C TRP A 539 -19.05 -10.04 15.22
N ARG A 540 -18.17 -10.11 16.23
CA ARG A 540 -18.50 -9.94 17.66
C ARG A 540 -18.24 -8.52 18.16
N GLY A 541 -17.71 -7.63 17.31
CA GLY A 541 -17.32 -6.27 17.66
C GLY A 541 -16.00 -6.16 18.41
N ARG A 542 -15.12 -7.17 18.33
CA ARG A 542 -13.76 -7.06 18.86
C ARG A 542 -12.89 -6.29 17.88
N ARG A 543 -12.06 -5.39 18.42
CA ARG A 543 -11.06 -4.63 17.67
C ARG A 543 -9.84 -5.49 17.40
N ILE A 544 -9.39 -5.48 16.15
CA ILE A 544 -8.20 -6.19 15.68
C ILE A 544 -7.33 -5.15 14.98
N PRO A 545 -6.10 -4.87 15.44
CA PRO A 545 -5.22 -3.91 14.79
C PRO A 545 -5.04 -4.22 13.30
N ALA A 546 -5.05 -3.19 12.45
CA ALA A 546 -4.94 -3.38 11.01
C ALA A 546 -3.58 -3.97 10.60
N GLY A 547 -2.50 -3.64 11.32
CA GLY A 547 -1.18 -4.26 11.11
C GLY A 547 -1.11 -5.75 11.50
N GLU A 548 -2.11 -6.26 12.23
CA GLU A 548 -2.28 -7.70 12.48
C GLU A 548 -3.21 -8.35 11.45
N LEU A 549 -3.73 -7.61 10.47
CA LEU A 549 -4.43 -8.20 9.33
C LEU A 549 -3.39 -8.54 8.29
N GLY A 550 -3.44 -9.79 7.86
CA GLY A 550 -2.45 -10.30 6.93
C GLY A 550 -2.92 -11.59 6.32
N PHE A 551 -2.49 -11.84 5.10
CA PHE A 551 -2.81 -13.05 4.38
C PHE A 551 -1.57 -13.53 3.65
N LEU A 552 -0.94 -14.60 4.14
CA LEU A 552 0.06 -15.32 3.38
C LEU A 552 -0.64 -16.00 2.21
N ARG A 553 -0.33 -15.47 1.03
CA ARG A 553 -0.90 -15.82 -0.26
C ARG A 553 -1.39 -17.27 -0.34
N GLY A 554 -2.71 -17.39 -0.39
CA GLY A 554 -3.43 -18.65 -0.59
C GLY A 554 -4.56 -18.44 -1.58
N ARG A 555 -4.26 -18.40 -2.88
CA ARG A 555 -5.20 -18.72 -3.97
C ARG A 555 -6.58 -18.03 -3.86
N ILE A 556 -6.66 -16.80 -3.38
CA ILE A 556 -7.88 -16.00 -3.46
C ILE A 556 -7.87 -15.34 -4.84
N LYS A 557 -8.97 -15.49 -5.57
CA LYS A 557 -9.15 -14.98 -6.93
C LYS A 557 -9.69 -13.54 -6.96
N ASP A 558 -10.49 -13.16 -5.97
CA ASP A 558 -11.14 -11.85 -5.91
C ASP A 558 -10.41 -10.91 -4.94
N HIS A 559 -10.40 -9.61 -5.24
CA HIS A 559 -9.94 -8.55 -4.34
C HIS A 559 -10.95 -8.40 -3.19
N GLY A 560 -10.85 -9.27 -2.18
CA GLY A 560 -11.64 -9.13 -0.96
C GLY A 560 -11.38 -7.77 -0.34
N GLU A 561 -12.43 -7.10 0.14
CA GLU A 561 -12.30 -5.84 0.87
C GLU A 561 -12.54 -6.07 2.35
N VAL A 562 -11.76 -5.41 3.18
CA VAL A 562 -11.95 -5.36 4.62
C VAL A 562 -12.11 -3.90 5.02
N THR A 563 -13.19 -3.61 5.74
CA THR A 563 -13.40 -2.31 6.33
C THR A 563 -12.57 -2.18 7.61
N VAL A 564 -11.73 -1.16 7.66
CA VAL A 564 -11.00 -0.75 8.86
C VAL A 564 -11.56 0.58 9.35
N PHE A 565 -11.25 0.88 10.60
CA PHE A 565 -11.75 2.01 11.32
C PHE A 565 -10.61 2.72 12.03
N GLU A 566 -10.80 4.01 12.26
CA GLU A 566 -9.98 4.78 13.18
C GLU A 566 -10.89 5.55 14.14
N ASP A 567 -10.43 5.77 15.36
CA ASP A 567 -11.17 6.59 16.32
C ASP A 567 -10.85 8.07 16.11
N ILE A 568 -11.90 8.90 16.09
CA ILE A 568 -11.81 10.36 16.15
C ILE A 568 -12.53 10.79 17.43
N GLY A 569 -11.77 10.96 18.51
CA GLY A 569 -12.30 11.30 19.83
C GLY A 569 -13.31 10.27 20.36
N ASP A 570 -14.60 10.62 20.34
CA ASP A 570 -15.72 9.81 20.82
C ASP A 570 -16.50 9.09 19.70
N THR A 571 -16.04 9.20 18.47
CA THR A 571 -16.62 8.59 17.26
C THR A 571 -15.51 7.93 16.45
N PHE A 572 -15.83 7.44 15.25
CA PHE A 572 -14.87 6.82 14.34
C PHE A 572 -15.12 7.25 12.89
N ARG A 573 -14.13 6.96 12.04
CA ARG A 573 -14.24 6.95 10.57
C ARG A 573 -13.99 5.53 10.07
N ASP A 574 -14.55 5.19 8.92
CA ASP A 574 -14.37 3.90 8.25
C ASP A 574 -13.73 4.06 6.86
N PHE A 575 -12.89 3.08 6.51
CA PHE A 575 -12.16 2.99 5.24
C PHE A 575 -12.24 1.56 4.71
N SER A 576 -12.30 1.39 3.39
CA SER A 576 -12.23 0.08 2.75
C SER A 576 -10.84 -0.12 2.18
N PHE A 577 -10.18 -1.20 2.58
CA PHE A 577 -8.93 -1.64 1.98
C PHE A 577 -9.13 -3.01 1.34
N THR A 578 -8.53 -3.19 0.18
CA THR A 578 -8.38 -4.50 -0.45
C THR A 578 -7.41 -5.37 0.36
N LEU A 579 -7.52 -6.69 0.22
CA LEU A 579 -6.56 -7.63 0.82
C LEU A 579 -5.10 -7.38 0.35
N GLU A 580 -4.91 -6.75 -0.81
CA GLU A 580 -3.60 -6.37 -1.33
C GLU A 580 -3.02 -5.18 -0.57
N GLU A 581 -3.85 -4.17 -0.27
CA GLU A 581 -3.45 -3.01 0.51
C GLU A 581 -3.25 -3.34 2.01
N LEU A 582 -3.95 -4.37 2.51
CA LEU A 582 -3.76 -4.90 3.88
C LEU A 582 -2.63 -5.95 3.97
N GLY A 583 -1.83 -6.12 2.92
CA GLY A 583 -0.74 -7.06 2.89
C GLY A 583 0.34 -6.71 3.93
N VAL A 584 0.76 -7.71 4.71
CA VAL A 584 1.97 -7.64 5.55
C VAL A 584 3.14 -7.26 4.65
N GLY A 585 3.61 -6.01 4.77
CA GLY A 585 4.77 -5.41 4.11
C GLY A 585 4.93 -5.74 2.62
N GLN A 586 4.68 -4.78 1.72
CA GLN A 586 5.04 -4.96 0.30
C GLN A 586 6.51 -5.39 0.08
N ASP A 587 7.39 -5.09 1.04
CA ASP A 587 8.79 -5.56 1.11
C ASP A 587 8.92 -7.09 1.25
N ALA A 588 8.02 -7.76 1.98
CA ALA A 588 8.03 -9.21 2.16
C ALA A 588 7.54 -9.94 0.88
N LEU A 589 6.56 -9.36 0.18
CA LEU A 589 6.02 -9.91 -1.07
C LEU A 589 7.01 -9.76 -2.23
N SER A 590 7.65 -8.59 -2.38
CA SER A 590 8.70 -8.36 -3.37
C SER A 590 9.96 -9.19 -3.08
N GLY A 591 10.32 -9.36 -1.80
CA GLY A 591 11.35 -10.28 -1.35
C GLY A 591 11.06 -11.74 -1.73
N SER A 592 9.83 -12.23 -1.56
CA SER A 592 9.47 -13.63 -1.81
C SER A 592 9.63 -14.07 -3.29
N ALA A 593 9.33 -13.19 -4.26
CA ALA A 593 9.48 -13.48 -5.68
C ALA A 593 10.95 -13.59 -6.09
N GLN A 594 11.80 -12.67 -5.61
CA GLN A 594 13.24 -12.71 -5.82
C GLN A 594 13.87 -13.93 -5.12
N ILE A 595 13.46 -14.22 -3.88
CA ILE A 595 13.91 -15.39 -3.12
C ILE A 595 13.54 -16.67 -3.87
N THR A 596 12.33 -16.80 -4.43
CA THR A 596 11.92 -18.03 -5.14
C THR A 596 12.73 -18.28 -6.42
N ALA A 597 13.07 -17.23 -7.18
CA ALA A 597 13.93 -17.35 -8.36
C ALA A 597 15.40 -17.68 -7.97
N GLN A 598 15.89 -17.06 -6.90
CA GLN A 598 17.21 -17.36 -6.33
C GLN A 598 17.28 -18.78 -5.79
N SER A 599 16.30 -19.23 -4.99
CA SER A 599 16.21 -20.59 -4.43
C SER A 599 16.17 -21.66 -5.53
N TYR A 600 15.38 -21.46 -6.59
CA TYR A 600 15.39 -22.40 -7.73
C TYR A 600 16.78 -22.50 -8.38
N SER A 601 17.45 -21.36 -8.56
CA SER A 601 18.76 -21.30 -9.19
C SER A 601 19.84 -21.95 -8.31
N ILE A 602 19.76 -21.76 -6.99
CA ILE A 602 20.64 -22.34 -5.98
C ILE A 602 20.42 -23.86 -5.86
N ASP A 603 19.17 -24.31 -5.74
CA ASP A 603 18.79 -25.73 -5.66
C ASP A 603 19.38 -26.53 -6.84
N ARG A 604 19.21 -25.98 -8.06
CA ARG A 604 19.71 -26.62 -9.28
C ARG A 604 21.22 -26.49 -9.47
N ALA A 605 21.85 -25.45 -8.91
CA ALA A 605 23.30 -25.29 -8.95
C ALA A 605 24.05 -26.25 -8.01
N ILE A 606 23.42 -26.74 -6.93
CA ILE A 606 24.08 -27.53 -5.89
C ILE A 606 23.73 -29.03 -5.95
N ASN A 607 22.46 -29.39 -6.19
CA ASN A 607 21.96 -30.76 -5.96
C ASN A 607 21.89 -31.64 -7.22
N ALA A 608 21.86 -31.06 -8.42
CA ALA A 608 21.80 -31.83 -9.66
C ALA A 608 23.12 -32.55 -9.93
N SER A 609 23.13 -33.87 -9.78
CA SER A 609 24.30 -34.73 -10.02
C SER A 609 23.92 -35.99 -10.81
N GLY A 610 24.66 -36.25 -11.89
CA GLY A 610 24.53 -37.38 -12.79
C GLY A 610 23.31 -37.36 -13.72
N THR A 611 23.24 -38.34 -14.63
CA THR A 611 22.19 -38.45 -15.66
C THR A 611 20.85 -38.99 -15.13
N ASN A 612 20.76 -39.26 -13.83
CA ASN A 612 19.56 -39.82 -13.19
C ASN A 612 18.65 -38.75 -12.58
N PHE A 613 19.11 -37.50 -12.47
CA PHE A 613 18.33 -36.34 -11.98
C PHE A 613 17.58 -36.62 -10.67
N ASN A 614 18.34 -36.95 -9.62
CA ASN A 614 17.82 -37.21 -8.29
C ASN A 614 18.57 -36.36 -7.24
N ASP A 615 17.83 -35.69 -6.37
CA ASP A 615 18.38 -34.80 -5.34
C ASP A 615 18.75 -35.53 -4.02
N THR A 616 18.48 -36.84 -3.94
CA THR A 616 18.75 -37.67 -2.73
C THR A 616 20.04 -38.46 -2.83
N GLN A 617 21.18 -37.80 -3.03
CA GLN A 617 22.47 -38.48 -2.85
C GLN A 617 22.68 -38.83 -1.36
N ALA A 618 22.27 -40.03 -0.99
CA ALA A 618 22.35 -40.51 0.38
C ALA A 618 23.59 -41.36 0.62
N ILE A 619 24.34 -41.04 1.67
CA ILE A 619 25.36 -41.92 2.24
C ILE A 619 24.63 -43.02 3.00
N THR A 620 24.65 -44.23 2.46
CA THR A 620 24.00 -45.40 3.08
C THR A 620 25.03 -46.28 3.77
N ARG A 621 24.70 -46.77 4.98
CA ARG A 621 25.52 -47.72 5.72
C ARG A 621 24.67 -48.90 6.16
N ARG A 622 25.02 -50.08 5.67
CA ARG A 622 24.43 -51.33 6.12
C ARG A 622 24.98 -51.67 7.50
N ILE A 623 24.10 -51.66 8.50
CA ILE A 623 24.47 -51.88 9.91
C ILE A 623 24.57 -53.38 10.18
N GLN A 624 23.58 -54.15 9.73
CA GLN A 624 23.51 -55.58 10.00
C GLN A 624 22.69 -56.32 8.93
N THR A 625 23.10 -57.56 8.63
CA THR A 625 22.28 -58.52 7.88
C THR A 625 22.26 -59.84 8.63
N ARG A 626 21.06 -60.33 8.97
CA ARG A 626 20.88 -61.64 9.63
C ARG A 626 19.51 -62.23 9.30
N ASN A 627 19.47 -63.47 8.81
CA ASN A 627 18.23 -64.22 8.53
C ASN A 627 17.22 -63.43 7.66
N GLY A 628 17.66 -62.93 6.50
CA GLY A 628 16.81 -62.15 5.59
C GLY A 628 16.50 -60.72 6.03
N LEU A 629 16.77 -60.35 7.29
CA LEU A 629 16.65 -58.98 7.81
C LEU A 629 17.90 -58.17 7.45
N THR A 630 17.70 -57.00 6.85
CA THR A 630 18.74 -56.00 6.58
C THR A 630 18.35 -54.68 7.24
N VAL A 631 19.29 -54.09 7.99
CA VAL A 631 19.14 -52.75 8.57
C VAL A 631 20.13 -51.82 7.90
N THR A 632 19.61 -50.73 7.34
CA THR A 632 20.39 -49.72 6.62
C THR A 632 20.09 -48.35 7.22
N SER A 633 21.11 -47.60 7.62
CA SER A 633 20.97 -46.17 7.90
C SER A 633 21.33 -45.36 6.65
N PHE A 634 20.71 -44.20 6.48
CA PHE A 634 21.04 -43.28 5.41
C PHE A 634 21.06 -41.83 5.92
N ALA A 635 21.87 -41.01 5.26
CA ALA A 635 21.82 -39.56 5.41
C ALA A 635 22.01 -38.90 4.03
N SER A 636 21.19 -37.92 3.69
CA SER A 636 21.23 -37.14 2.44
C SER A 636 21.11 -35.66 2.75
N GLN A 637 21.41 -34.79 1.78
CA GLN A 637 21.18 -33.35 1.92
C GLN A 637 19.70 -33.06 2.17
N ALA A 638 19.42 -32.05 3.00
CA ALA A 638 18.06 -31.53 3.19
C ALA A 638 17.61 -30.77 1.94
N ASP A 639 16.29 -30.59 1.81
CA ASP A 639 15.78 -29.73 0.77
C ASP A 639 16.11 -28.28 1.12
N MET A 640 16.78 -27.55 0.23
CA MET A 640 17.19 -26.16 0.53
C MET A 640 16.13 -25.13 0.16
N GLY A 641 15.06 -25.54 -0.54
CA GLY A 641 13.92 -24.67 -0.79
C GLY A 641 12.90 -24.62 0.35
N GLN A 642 13.05 -25.44 1.39
CA GLN A 642 12.38 -25.21 2.67
C GLN A 642 13.20 -24.23 3.50
N VAL A 643 12.54 -23.21 4.01
CA VAL A 643 13.09 -22.24 4.96
C VAL A 643 13.52 -23.04 6.21
N LEU A 644 14.83 -23.16 6.45
CA LEU A 644 15.35 -23.93 7.59
C LEU A 644 15.06 -23.16 8.88
N GLY A 645 14.14 -23.66 9.71
CA GLY A 645 13.87 -23.12 11.05
C GLY A 645 14.98 -23.42 12.06
N ASP A 646 14.98 -22.71 13.18
CA ASP A 646 15.97 -22.92 14.25
C ASP A 646 15.77 -24.30 14.91
N GLY A 647 16.78 -25.18 14.78
CA GLY A 647 16.79 -26.50 15.41
C GLY A 647 16.73 -27.70 14.45
N ASP A 648 16.50 -27.48 13.16
CA ASP A 648 16.49 -28.55 12.16
C ASP A 648 17.89 -28.99 11.72
N LEU A 649 18.03 -30.27 11.40
CA LEU A 649 19.27 -30.80 10.84
C LEU A 649 19.36 -30.40 9.36
N PRO A 650 20.49 -29.85 8.88
CA PRO A 650 20.67 -29.46 7.47
C PRO A 650 20.82 -30.67 6.52
N PHE A 651 20.46 -31.86 7.00
CA PHE A 651 20.52 -33.11 6.28
C PHE A 651 19.36 -34.01 6.71
N GLN A 652 18.82 -34.76 5.76
CA GLN A 652 17.85 -35.81 6.02
C GLN A 652 18.58 -37.01 6.58
N ALA A 653 17.99 -37.68 7.57
CA ALA A 653 18.55 -38.91 8.11
C ALA A 653 17.45 -39.90 8.45
N GLY A 654 17.76 -41.19 8.28
CA GLY A 654 16.80 -42.22 8.63
C GLY A 654 17.38 -43.62 8.65
N MET A 655 16.50 -44.56 8.98
CA MET A 655 16.77 -45.99 9.01
C MET A 655 15.71 -46.74 8.21
N GLU A 656 16.17 -47.75 7.49
CA GLU A 656 15.34 -48.74 6.82
C GLU A 656 15.63 -50.12 7.40
N VAL A 657 14.57 -50.84 7.71
CA VAL A 657 14.58 -52.25 8.10
C VAL A 657 13.78 -53.01 7.06
N SER A 658 14.45 -53.82 6.25
CA SER A 658 13.82 -54.66 5.23
C SER A 658 14.05 -56.14 5.49
N ASN A 659 13.03 -56.96 5.24
CA ASN A 659 13.13 -58.40 5.36
C ASN A 659 12.78 -59.05 4.01
N SER A 660 13.80 -59.65 3.37
CA SER A 660 13.69 -60.24 2.04
C SER A 660 12.81 -61.49 1.96
N GLU A 661 12.56 -62.16 3.09
CA GLU A 661 11.74 -63.39 3.14
C GLU A 661 10.25 -63.08 3.32
N SER A 662 9.93 -62.08 4.16
CA SER A 662 8.55 -61.65 4.42
C SER A 662 8.06 -60.54 3.50
N GLY A 663 8.95 -59.88 2.77
CA GLY A 663 8.62 -58.74 1.91
C GLY A 663 8.19 -57.48 2.68
N VAL A 664 8.47 -57.43 3.98
CA VAL A 664 8.17 -56.28 4.85
C VAL A 664 9.32 -55.29 4.83
N THR A 665 9.01 -54.00 4.70
CA THR A 665 9.94 -52.88 4.82
C THR A 665 9.40 -51.89 5.84
N ILE A 666 10.23 -51.39 6.73
CA ILE A 666 9.89 -50.28 7.64
C ILE A 666 10.96 -49.21 7.45
N ARG A 667 10.54 -47.99 7.18
CA ARG A 667 11.43 -46.83 7.05
C ARG A 667 10.97 -45.75 8.02
N PHE A 668 11.90 -45.06 8.67
CA PHE A 668 11.58 -43.89 9.49
C PHE A 668 12.79 -42.95 9.53
N GLY A 669 12.53 -41.66 9.71
CA GLY A 669 13.55 -40.63 9.66
C GLY A 669 13.00 -39.23 9.87
N MET A 670 13.83 -38.25 9.53
CA MET A 670 13.54 -36.82 9.58
C MET A 670 13.98 -36.15 8.27
N GLY A 671 13.24 -35.15 7.80
CA GLY A 671 13.46 -34.40 6.56
C GLY A 671 12.34 -34.63 5.54
N GLU A 672 12.67 -34.69 4.25
CA GLU A 672 11.68 -34.81 3.16
C GLU A 672 10.96 -36.16 3.11
N GLY A 673 9.88 -36.28 3.88
CA GLY A 673 9.02 -37.45 3.91
C GLY A 673 8.36 -37.74 2.55
N ALA A 674 7.91 -36.73 1.82
CA ALA A 674 7.21 -36.94 0.54
C ALA A 674 8.10 -37.62 -0.51
N LEU A 675 9.33 -37.14 -0.67
CA LEU A 675 10.31 -37.73 -1.58
C LEU A 675 10.85 -39.07 -1.04
N ALA A 676 11.16 -39.14 0.27
CA ALA A 676 11.73 -40.35 0.87
C ALA A 676 10.74 -41.53 0.92
N LEU A 677 9.44 -41.28 0.94
CA LEU A 677 8.42 -42.31 1.10
C LEU A 677 7.64 -42.60 -0.18
N SER A 678 7.82 -41.81 -1.23
CA SER A 678 7.18 -42.05 -2.53
C SER A 678 7.76 -43.28 -3.23
N ASP A 679 6.87 -44.19 -3.61
CA ASP A 679 7.18 -45.34 -4.47
C ASP A 679 7.04 -44.99 -5.99
N GLN A 680 6.73 -43.72 -6.35
CA GLN A 680 6.55 -43.33 -7.76
C GLN A 680 7.90 -43.22 -8.48
N SER A 681 8.19 -44.19 -9.36
CA SER A 681 9.42 -44.20 -10.13
C SER A 681 9.44 -43.10 -11.21
N GLY A 682 10.62 -42.50 -11.40
CA GLY A 682 10.87 -41.46 -12.40
C GLY A 682 10.45 -40.04 -11.99
N PHE A 683 10.10 -39.85 -10.73
CA PHE A 683 10.15 -38.57 -10.01
C PHE A 683 11.22 -38.71 -8.92
N GLY A 684 12.08 -37.71 -8.74
CA GLY A 684 13.30 -37.87 -7.94
C GLY A 684 13.88 -36.56 -7.41
N LEU A 685 13.21 -35.45 -7.66
CA LEU A 685 13.62 -34.13 -7.17
C LEU A 685 12.69 -33.74 -6.02
N ALA A 686 13.19 -33.05 -5.00
CA ALA A 686 12.33 -32.57 -3.90
C ALA A 686 11.21 -31.68 -4.43
N SER A 687 11.55 -30.83 -5.40
CA SER A 687 10.62 -29.96 -6.14
C SER A 687 9.46 -30.70 -6.83
N ASP A 688 9.58 -32.00 -7.12
CA ASP A 688 8.49 -32.77 -7.77
C ASP A 688 7.27 -32.88 -6.83
N TYR A 689 7.49 -32.85 -5.52
CA TYR A 689 6.48 -33.06 -4.48
C TYR A 689 6.01 -31.78 -3.80
N ARG A 690 6.69 -30.65 -4.04
CA ARG A 690 6.32 -29.38 -3.41
C ARG A 690 4.99 -28.86 -3.98
N PRO A 691 4.08 -28.32 -3.15
CA PRO A 691 2.75 -27.87 -3.60
C PRO A 691 2.74 -26.70 -4.61
N ASP A 692 3.77 -25.86 -4.54
CA ASP A 692 3.94 -24.61 -5.31
C ASP A 692 4.65 -24.82 -6.65
N SER A 693 5.55 -25.81 -6.73
CA SER A 693 6.48 -25.97 -7.85
C SER A 693 6.41 -27.33 -8.55
N GLY A 694 5.82 -28.34 -7.90
CA GLY A 694 5.68 -29.72 -8.38
C GLY A 694 4.23 -30.17 -8.49
N GLY A 695 4.01 -31.31 -9.16
CA GLY A 695 2.65 -31.86 -9.38
C GLY A 695 2.43 -33.26 -8.81
N VAL A 696 3.40 -33.81 -8.07
CA VAL A 696 3.38 -35.20 -7.60
C VAL A 696 2.95 -35.28 -6.14
N ASN A 697 1.74 -35.78 -5.88
CA ASN A 697 1.16 -35.88 -4.53
C ASN A 697 1.47 -34.67 -3.62
N PRO A 698 1.09 -33.45 -4.03
CA PRO A 698 1.42 -32.22 -3.30
C PRO A 698 0.84 -32.20 -1.88
N MET A 699 -0.22 -32.97 -1.59
CA MET A 699 -0.79 -33.08 -0.24
C MET A 699 0.19 -33.71 0.75
N LEU A 700 0.97 -34.68 0.29
CA LEU A 700 2.04 -35.25 1.11
C LEU A 700 3.19 -34.25 1.27
N GLY A 701 3.42 -33.41 0.26
CA GLY A 701 4.40 -32.33 0.26
C GLY A 701 4.15 -31.28 1.34
N TYR A 702 2.90 -30.89 1.59
CA TYR A 702 2.55 -29.96 2.68
C TYR A 702 2.97 -30.44 4.07
N ALA A 703 3.08 -31.75 4.30
CA ALA A 703 3.51 -32.32 5.59
C ALA A 703 4.92 -32.93 5.53
N SER A 704 5.72 -32.55 4.53
CA SER A 704 7.12 -32.98 4.34
C SER A 704 8.06 -31.94 4.95
N GLY A 705 9.13 -32.38 5.63
CA GLY A 705 10.11 -31.48 6.27
C GLY A 705 10.53 -31.97 7.66
N GLY A 706 9.60 -32.59 8.40
CA GLY A 706 9.85 -33.11 9.75
C GLY A 706 9.99 -34.64 9.83
N VAL A 707 9.41 -35.24 10.87
CA VAL A 707 9.50 -36.69 11.13
C VAL A 707 8.60 -37.46 10.18
N TYR A 708 9.10 -38.57 9.65
CA TYR A 708 8.32 -39.46 8.80
C TYR A 708 8.54 -40.94 9.12
N ALA A 709 7.55 -41.75 8.77
CA ALA A 709 7.57 -43.21 8.89
C ALA A 709 6.78 -43.88 7.77
N MET A 710 7.23 -45.08 7.37
CA MET A 710 6.58 -45.91 6.37
C MET A 710 6.65 -47.39 6.74
N ALA A 711 5.57 -48.11 6.47
CA ALA A 711 5.51 -49.57 6.52
C ALA A 711 5.04 -50.11 5.17
N GLY A 712 5.91 -50.84 4.48
CA GLY A 712 5.66 -51.47 3.19
C GLY A 712 5.49 -52.98 3.31
N PHE A 713 4.54 -53.53 2.56
CA PHE A 713 4.18 -54.95 2.53
C PHE A 713 4.12 -55.43 1.07
N ALA A 714 4.93 -56.43 0.72
CA ALA A 714 4.79 -57.12 -0.56
C ALA A 714 3.54 -58.02 -0.52
N LEU A 715 2.49 -57.65 -1.25
CA LEU A 715 1.28 -58.46 -1.40
C LEU A 715 1.48 -59.56 -2.45
N SER A 716 2.31 -59.29 -3.45
CA SER A 716 2.77 -60.21 -4.49
C SER A 716 4.17 -59.79 -4.96
N PRO A 717 4.87 -60.58 -5.80
CA PRO A 717 6.13 -60.16 -6.40
C PRO A 717 6.04 -58.82 -7.15
N ASP A 718 4.86 -58.50 -7.67
CA ASP A 718 4.60 -57.35 -8.53
C ASP A 718 3.69 -56.31 -7.85
N THR A 719 3.27 -56.50 -6.60
CA THR A 719 2.31 -55.61 -5.92
C THR A 719 2.78 -55.30 -4.51
N ARG A 720 2.87 -54.01 -4.18
CA ARG A 720 3.28 -53.51 -2.87
C ARG A 720 2.25 -52.54 -2.32
N LEU A 721 1.94 -52.69 -1.03
CA LEU A 721 1.15 -51.76 -0.25
C LEU A 721 2.07 -51.05 0.74
N SER A 722 2.08 -49.73 0.75
CA SER A 722 2.85 -48.89 1.67
C SER A 722 1.88 -48.02 2.47
N ILE A 723 2.10 -47.92 3.78
CA ILE A 723 1.41 -46.97 4.67
C ILE A 723 2.45 -45.95 5.09
N VAL A 724 2.17 -44.69 4.87
CA VAL A 724 3.09 -43.55 5.02
C VAL A 724 2.49 -42.57 6.03
N ALA A 725 3.31 -42.01 6.90
CA ALA A 725 2.98 -40.89 7.77
C ALA A 725 4.14 -39.90 7.79
N THR A 726 3.82 -38.61 7.73
CA THR A 726 4.81 -37.51 7.75
C THR A 726 4.19 -36.29 8.44
N SER A 727 5.04 -35.44 9.00
CA SER A 727 4.64 -34.17 9.60
C SER A 727 5.70 -33.11 9.34
N THR A 728 5.29 -31.85 9.32
CA THR A 728 6.20 -30.70 9.28
C THR A 728 5.81 -29.64 10.30
N ARG A 729 6.79 -28.80 10.66
CA ARG A 729 6.61 -27.60 11.47
C ARG A 729 7.65 -26.57 11.02
N ASP A 730 7.20 -25.52 10.35
CA ASP A 730 8.08 -24.57 9.68
C ASP A 730 7.90 -23.17 10.29
N GLU A 731 8.97 -22.60 10.83
CA GLU A 731 9.03 -21.21 11.31
C GLU A 731 9.55 -20.31 10.17
N TYR A 732 8.88 -19.18 9.89
CA TYR A 732 9.18 -18.31 8.75
C TYR A 732 10.45 -17.46 8.94
N GLU A 733 11.61 -18.11 9.07
CA GLU A 733 12.92 -17.47 9.26
C GLU A 733 13.86 -17.73 8.07
N PHE A 734 14.10 -16.74 7.22
CA PHE A 734 15.05 -16.88 6.11
C PHE A 734 16.48 -16.82 6.62
N THR A 735 17.26 -17.86 6.32
CA THR A 735 18.72 -17.81 6.46
C THR A 735 19.36 -17.68 5.08
N ASN A 736 20.08 -16.59 4.84
CA ASN A 736 20.80 -16.38 3.59
C ASN A 736 21.89 -17.46 3.45
N PRO A 737 21.86 -18.31 2.40
CA PRO A 737 22.78 -19.44 2.26
C PRO A 737 24.23 -19.03 1.94
N LEU A 738 24.45 -17.78 1.51
CA LEU A 738 25.77 -17.26 1.17
C LEU A 738 26.41 -16.47 2.31
N THR A 739 25.62 -15.67 3.03
CA THR A 739 26.11 -14.79 4.12
C THR A 739 25.90 -15.38 5.52
N GLY A 740 24.94 -16.30 5.66
CA GLY A 740 24.50 -16.83 6.96
C GLY A 740 23.66 -15.86 7.78
N GLU A 741 23.30 -14.70 7.21
CA GLU A 741 22.43 -13.70 7.83
C GLU A 741 21.00 -14.24 7.97
N ARG A 742 20.37 -13.94 9.11
CA ARG A 742 19.05 -14.45 9.49
C ARG A 742 18.05 -13.30 9.54
N SER A 743 16.87 -13.51 8.95
CA SER A 743 15.77 -12.54 8.97
C SER A 743 14.45 -13.29 9.14
N ALA A 744 13.69 -12.94 10.18
CA ALA A 744 12.29 -13.36 10.27
C ALA A 744 11.53 -12.71 9.11
N ILE A 745 10.93 -13.52 8.24
CA ILE A 745 10.13 -13.03 7.11
C ILE A 745 8.78 -12.50 7.63
N PHE A 746 8.26 -13.13 8.69
CA PHE A 746 7.02 -12.77 9.34
C PHE A 746 7.15 -12.91 10.87
N GLU A 747 7.25 -11.80 11.60
CA GLU A 747 7.38 -11.83 13.08
C GLU A 747 6.08 -12.20 13.81
N THR A 748 4.92 -12.05 13.16
CA THR A 748 3.59 -12.18 13.77
C THR A 748 2.87 -13.48 13.43
N LEU A 749 3.39 -14.29 12.50
CA LEU A 749 2.76 -15.54 12.03
C LEU A 749 3.18 -16.74 12.85
N ASP A 750 2.20 -17.53 13.29
CA ASP A 750 2.45 -18.84 13.90
C ASP A 750 3.13 -19.78 12.89
N ALA A 751 4.01 -20.64 13.40
CA ALA A 751 4.68 -21.66 12.62
C ALA A 751 3.68 -22.52 11.83
N TYR A 752 3.96 -22.74 10.54
CA TYR A 752 3.15 -23.64 9.72
C TYR A 752 3.28 -25.06 10.24
N SER A 753 2.17 -25.74 10.55
CA SER A 753 2.16 -27.11 11.06
C SER A 753 1.16 -27.96 10.28
N ALA A 754 1.64 -29.10 9.79
CA ALA A 754 0.83 -30.05 9.03
C ALA A 754 1.25 -31.50 9.27
N SER A 755 0.28 -32.41 9.14
CA SER A 755 0.52 -33.86 9.18
C SER A 755 -0.26 -34.58 8.08
N ALA A 756 0.36 -35.58 7.47
CA ALA A 756 -0.26 -36.38 6.43
C ALA A 756 -0.08 -37.87 6.66
N VAL A 757 -1.13 -38.64 6.34
CA VAL A 757 -1.10 -40.10 6.28
C VAL A 757 -1.50 -40.52 4.88
N SER A 758 -0.68 -41.35 4.22
CA SER A 758 -0.95 -41.88 2.88
C SER A 758 -1.02 -43.41 2.87
N LEU A 759 -1.93 -43.94 2.06
CA LEU A 759 -2.00 -45.36 1.71
C LEU A 759 -1.67 -45.51 0.24
N ASP A 760 -0.52 -46.11 -0.04
CA ASP A 760 0.07 -46.24 -1.37
C ASP A 760 0.01 -47.69 -1.87
N LEU A 761 -0.55 -47.90 -3.05
CA LEU A 761 -0.56 -49.19 -3.75
C LEU A 761 0.18 -49.07 -5.07
N SER A 762 1.29 -49.77 -5.20
CA SER A 762 2.07 -49.86 -6.44
C SER A 762 1.98 -51.26 -7.05
N HIS A 763 1.89 -51.32 -8.39
CA HIS A 763 1.81 -52.56 -9.13
C HIS A 763 2.63 -52.52 -10.42
N ALA A 764 3.58 -53.44 -10.56
CA ALA A 764 4.32 -53.68 -11.78
C ALA A 764 3.49 -54.56 -12.73
N VAL A 765 2.89 -53.96 -13.75
CA VAL A 765 2.08 -54.71 -14.73
C VAL A 765 2.98 -55.58 -15.62
N ASN A 766 4.16 -55.07 -15.94
CA ASN A 766 5.25 -55.81 -16.58
C ASN A 766 6.58 -55.06 -16.39
N SER A 767 7.67 -55.58 -16.96
CA SER A 767 9.01 -54.98 -16.84
C SER A 767 9.18 -53.59 -17.45
N ARG A 768 8.18 -53.07 -18.17
CA ARG A 768 8.19 -51.75 -18.80
C ARG A 768 7.06 -50.84 -18.35
N PHE A 769 6.11 -51.33 -17.56
CA PHE A 769 4.92 -50.57 -17.19
C PHE A 769 4.54 -50.84 -15.75
N GLY A 770 4.49 -49.77 -14.96
CA GLY A 770 4.02 -49.78 -13.57
C GLY A 770 2.95 -48.73 -13.34
N ILE A 771 2.06 -49.01 -12.39
CA ILE A 771 1.00 -48.10 -11.95
C ILE A 771 1.05 -47.92 -10.44
N GLN A 772 0.58 -46.77 -9.97
CA GLN A 772 0.42 -46.46 -8.56
C GLN A 772 -0.89 -45.72 -8.30
N ALA A 773 -1.48 -45.97 -7.14
CA ALA A 773 -2.56 -45.17 -6.59
C ALA A 773 -2.27 -44.90 -5.11
N ALA A 774 -2.47 -43.67 -4.68
CA ALA A 774 -2.26 -43.23 -3.30
C ALA A 774 -3.50 -42.49 -2.81
N TYR A 775 -3.96 -42.79 -1.60
CA TYR A 775 -4.93 -41.96 -0.88
C TYR A 775 -4.21 -41.24 0.25
N THR A 776 -4.22 -39.91 0.23
CA THR A 776 -3.57 -39.05 1.22
C THR A 776 -4.63 -38.32 2.04
N HIS A 777 -4.56 -38.42 3.36
CA HIS A 777 -5.28 -37.56 4.30
C HIS A 777 -4.30 -36.56 4.90
N LEU A 778 -4.51 -35.27 4.65
CA LEU A 778 -3.73 -34.15 5.16
C LEU A 778 -4.55 -33.41 6.20
N ALA A 779 -3.92 -33.03 7.31
CA ALA A 779 -4.47 -32.13 8.32
C ALA A 779 -3.48 -30.98 8.54
N GLU A 780 -3.97 -29.76 8.41
CA GLU A 780 -3.24 -28.51 8.65
C GLU A 780 -3.84 -27.84 9.88
N ASP A 781 -3.01 -27.35 10.81
CA ASP A 781 -3.50 -26.86 12.11
C ASP A 781 -4.07 -25.43 12.04
N GLN A 782 -3.45 -24.56 11.22
CA GLN A 782 -3.76 -23.12 11.13
C GLN A 782 -3.68 -22.60 9.68
N ALA A 783 -4.02 -23.46 8.71
CA ALA A 783 -3.87 -23.15 7.29
C ALA A 783 -4.95 -23.80 6.43
N LEU A 784 -5.09 -23.25 5.22
CA LEU A 784 -5.91 -23.79 4.14
C LEU A 784 -5.07 -23.98 2.88
N LEU A 785 -4.67 -25.22 2.59
CA LEU A 785 -3.79 -25.57 1.48
C LEU A 785 -2.50 -24.72 1.47
N GLY A 786 -1.87 -24.61 2.63
CA GLY A 786 -0.67 -23.81 2.89
C GLY A 786 -0.90 -22.30 2.99
N GLY A 787 -2.11 -21.80 2.73
CA GLY A 787 -2.46 -20.40 2.99
C GLY A 787 -2.64 -20.17 4.50
N GLN A 788 -1.94 -19.18 5.05
CA GLN A 788 -2.11 -18.73 6.43
C GLN A 788 -2.57 -17.26 6.45
N GLY A 789 -3.19 -16.84 7.53
CA GLY A 789 -3.58 -15.45 7.72
C GLY A 789 -3.38 -15.01 9.15
N LEU A 790 -3.53 -13.72 9.39
CA LEU A 790 -3.32 -13.08 10.68
C LEU A 790 -4.60 -12.40 11.17
N GLY A 791 -4.73 -12.29 12.50
CA GLY A 791 -5.81 -11.55 13.14
C GLY A 791 -7.19 -12.06 12.71
N ALA A 792 -8.01 -11.17 12.15
CA ALA A 792 -9.35 -11.52 11.65
C ALA A 792 -9.34 -12.50 10.48
N LEU A 793 -8.21 -12.58 9.77
CA LEU A 793 -8.03 -13.39 8.57
C LEU A 793 -7.30 -14.71 8.87
N ALA A 794 -7.05 -15.03 10.15
CA ALA A 794 -6.45 -16.30 10.54
C ALA A 794 -7.36 -17.49 10.22
N PHE A 795 -6.76 -18.61 9.78
CA PHE A 795 -7.46 -19.87 9.51
C PHE A 795 -7.58 -20.72 10.78
N ASP A 796 -8.11 -20.11 11.84
CA ASP A 796 -8.25 -20.73 13.16
C ASP A 796 -8.92 -22.10 13.10
N GLY A 797 -8.26 -23.12 13.65
CA GLY A 797 -8.76 -24.50 13.70
C GLY A 797 -8.52 -25.29 12.41
N GLY A 798 -7.84 -24.69 11.43
CA GLY A 798 -7.18 -25.39 10.34
C GLY A 798 -8.11 -26.11 9.38
N SER A 799 -7.50 -26.88 8.47
CA SER A 799 -8.22 -27.56 7.39
C SER A 799 -7.80 -29.02 7.25
N ARG A 800 -8.65 -29.79 6.58
CA ARG A 800 -8.39 -31.21 6.27
C ARG A 800 -8.63 -31.48 4.81
N THR A 801 -7.72 -32.21 4.20
CA THR A 801 -7.79 -32.57 2.78
C THR A 801 -7.73 -34.07 2.58
N ASP A 802 -8.68 -34.60 1.84
CA ASP A 802 -8.66 -35.96 1.33
C ASP A 802 -8.31 -35.93 -0.16
N ALA A 803 -7.24 -36.62 -0.55
CA ALA A 803 -6.77 -36.64 -1.92
C ALA A 803 -6.51 -38.05 -2.46
N LEU A 804 -6.73 -38.20 -3.77
CA LEU A 804 -6.37 -39.38 -4.54
C LEU A 804 -5.30 -38.98 -5.56
N THR A 805 -4.14 -39.62 -5.49
CA THR A 805 -3.08 -39.51 -6.48
C THR A 805 -3.00 -40.79 -7.29
N VAL A 806 -2.90 -40.68 -8.61
CA VAL A 806 -2.64 -41.79 -9.53
C VAL A 806 -1.38 -41.53 -10.32
N GLY A 807 -0.55 -42.56 -10.46
CA GLY A 807 0.73 -42.49 -11.14
C GLY A 807 0.94 -43.64 -12.11
N ALA A 808 1.74 -43.41 -13.14
CA ALA A 808 2.17 -44.42 -14.08
C ALA A 808 3.60 -44.17 -14.55
N ASN A 809 4.37 -45.24 -14.71
CA ASN A 809 5.71 -45.20 -15.29
C ASN A 809 5.80 -46.15 -16.48
N VAL A 810 6.33 -45.66 -17.60
CA VAL A 810 6.45 -46.37 -18.87
C VAL A 810 7.90 -46.31 -19.37
N ALA A 811 8.58 -47.45 -19.42
CA ALA A 811 9.86 -47.59 -20.12
C ALA A 811 9.63 -47.77 -21.62
N ILE A 812 9.75 -46.68 -22.39
CA ILE A 812 9.59 -46.67 -23.85
C ILE A 812 10.72 -47.48 -24.51
N SER A 813 11.94 -47.32 -24.01
CA SER A 813 13.13 -48.03 -24.48
C SER A 813 14.06 -48.33 -23.30
N ALA A 814 15.19 -49.01 -23.56
CA ALA A 814 16.22 -49.21 -22.53
C ALA A 814 16.86 -47.89 -22.04
N ARG A 815 16.60 -46.77 -22.73
CA ARG A 815 17.18 -45.46 -22.48
C ARG A 815 16.15 -44.36 -22.29
N SER A 816 14.86 -44.64 -22.45
CA SER A 816 13.81 -43.62 -22.41
C SER A 816 12.66 -44.07 -21.53
N SER A 817 12.20 -43.18 -20.66
CA SER A 817 11.02 -43.42 -19.82
C SER A 817 10.12 -42.19 -19.76
N VAL A 818 8.83 -42.44 -19.52
CA VAL A 818 7.83 -41.42 -19.24
C VAL A 818 7.14 -41.76 -17.93
N SER A 819 7.08 -40.78 -17.04
CA SER A 819 6.36 -40.83 -15.78
C SER A 819 5.22 -39.83 -15.82
N VAL A 820 4.06 -40.21 -15.29
CA VAL A 820 2.89 -39.35 -15.18
C VAL A 820 2.32 -39.48 -13.77
N SER A 821 1.94 -38.36 -13.16
CA SER A 821 1.23 -38.30 -11.89
C SER A 821 0.08 -37.30 -12.01
N ALA A 822 -1.06 -37.61 -11.41
CA ALA A 822 -2.19 -36.70 -11.28
C ALA A 822 -2.83 -36.86 -9.90
N THR A 823 -3.17 -35.74 -9.27
CA THR A 823 -3.78 -35.67 -7.94
C THR A 823 -5.08 -34.89 -8.01
N ALA A 824 -6.11 -35.37 -7.31
CA ALA A 824 -7.35 -34.64 -7.07
C ALA A 824 -7.65 -34.65 -5.57
N GLY A 825 -7.96 -33.48 -4.99
CA GLY A 825 -8.21 -33.30 -3.56
C GLY A 825 -9.50 -32.56 -3.27
N ILE A 826 -10.09 -32.86 -2.11
CA ILE A 826 -11.22 -32.13 -1.53
C ILE A 826 -10.81 -31.68 -0.13
N THR A 827 -10.86 -30.37 0.10
CA THR A 827 -10.49 -29.74 1.38
C THR A 827 -11.73 -29.21 2.08
N GLY A 828 -11.84 -29.48 3.37
CA GLY A 828 -12.90 -28.98 4.24
C GLY A 828 -12.33 -28.29 5.48
N ALA A 829 -13.15 -27.42 6.05
CA ALA A 829 -12.92 -26.73 7.30
C ALA A 829 -13.13 -27.65 8.52
N SER A 830 -12.25 -27.61 9.52
CA SER A 830 -12.50 -28.30 10.80
C SER A 830 -13.37 -27.47 11.74
N GLU A 831 -12.97 -26.23 12.04
CA GLU A 831 -13.58 -25.40 13.09
C GLU A 831 -13.75 -23.91 12.72
N PHE A 832 -13.67 -23.56 11.42
CA PHE A 832 -13.78 -22.20 10.91
C PHE A 832 -15.01 -21.40 11.38
N GLY A 833 -16.10 -22.07 11.78
CA GLY A 833 -17.38 -21.42 12.10
C GLY A 833 -17.40 -20.48 13.32
N ALA A 834 -16.28 -20.24 14.00
CA ALA A 834 -16.19 -19.33 15.15
C ALA A 834 -15.38 -18.04 14.89
N SER A 835 -14.63 -17.96 13.79
CA SER A 835 -13.77 -16.82 13.42
C SER A 835 -14.45 -15.92 12.38
N ALA A 836 -13.79 -14.86 11.91
CA ALA A 836 -14.36 -13.96 10.90
C ALA A 836 -14.35 -14.55 9.49
N LEU A 837 -13.56 -15.61 9.26
CA LEU A 837 -13.56 -16.40 8.04
C LEU A 837 -14.31 -17.72 8.21
N ALA A 838 -15.08 -18.08 7.20
CA ALA A 838 -15.74 -19.38 7.08
C ALA A 838 -15.47 -20.00 5.71
N LEU A 839 -15.44 -21.33 5.66
CA LEU A 839 -15.41 -22.09 4.42
C LEU A 839 -16.77 -22.79 4.25
N PRO A 840 -17.76 -22.15 3.57
CA PRO A 840 -19.12 -22.65 3.50
C PRO A 840 -19.23 -23.98 2.74
N ASP A 841 -18.40 -24.17 1.70
CA ASP A 841 -18.37 -25.35 0.85
C ASP A 841 -16.96 -25.94 0.76
N SER A 842 -16.86 -27.24 0.50
CA SER A 842 -15.56 -27.90 0.30
C SER A 842 -14.83 -27.37 -0.93
N VAL A 843 -13.52 -27.15 -0.81
CA VAL A 843 -12.65 -26.70 -1.91
C VAL A 843 -12.16 -27.90 -2.71
N SER A 844 -12.28 -27.87 -4.03
CA SER A 844 -11.69 -28.88 -4.90
C SER A 844 -10.36 -28.40 -5.48
N SER A 845 -9.39 -29.30 -5.59
CA SER A 845 -8.07 -28.99 -6.13
C SER A 845 -7.50 -30.11 -7.00
N THR A 846 -6.67 -29.76 -7.98
CA THR A 846 -5.97 -30.71 -8.86
C THR A 846 -4.51 -30.37 -9.05
N ALA A 847 -3.68 -31.37 -9.30
CA ALA A 847 -2.28 -31.21 -9.71
C ALA A 847 -1.91 -32.31 -10.69
N PHE A 848 -0.94 -32.06 -11.57
CA PHE A 848 -0.37 -33.14 -12.37
C PHE A 848 1.08 -32.84 -12.79
N GLN A 849 1.81 -33.91 -13.08
CA GLN A 849 3.14 -33.80 -13.62
C GLN A 849 3.41 -34.91 -14.64
N ILE A 850 4.01 -34.53 -15.76
CA ILE A 850 4.50 -35.44 -16.79
C ILE A 850 5.99 -35.23 -16.91
N SER A 851 6.79 -36.28 -16.74
CA SER A 851 8.24 -36.22 -16.88
C SER A 851 8.73 -37.23 -17.90
N PHE A 852 9.48 -36.76 -18.89
CA PHE A 852 10.21 -37.57 -19.86
C PHE A 852 11.69 -37.58 -19.48
N GLN A 853 12.30 -38.76 -19.45
CA GLN A 853 13.73 -38.91 -19.25
C GLN A 853 14.35 -39.71 -20.38
N HIS A 854 15.48 -39.24 -20.90
CA HIS A 854 16.26 -39.96 -21.90
C HIS A 854 17.75 -39.93 -21.56
N ASN A 855 18.36 -41.12 -21.53
CA ASN A 855 19.80 -41.29 -21.33
C ASN A 855 20.50 -41.53 -22.68
N GLY A 856 21.65 -40.89 -22.85
CA GLY A 856 22.52 -41.00 -23.99
C GLY A 856 22.05 -40.19 -25.20
N VAL A 857 21.86 -38.88 -25.01
CA VAL A 857 21.37 -37.95 -26.04
C VAL A 857 22.43 -37.76 -27.12
N PHE A 858 23.63 -37.35 -26.72
CA PHE A 858 24.78 -37.13 -27.59
C PHE A 858 25.91 -38.13 -27.32
N THR A 859 26.03 -38.61 -26.08
CA THR A 859 27.05 -39.57 -25.66
C THR A 859 26.41 -40.80 -25.02
N ALA A 860 27.18 -41.71 -24.45
CA ALA A 860 26.61 -42.79 -23.63
C ALA A 860 26.44 -42.38 -22.15
N ARG A 861 26.87 -41.18 -21.79
CA ARG A 861 26.99 -40.68 -20.40
C ARG A 861 26.36 -39.31 -20.18
N ASP A 862 25.48 -38.91 -21.10
CA ASP A 862 24.64 -37.75 -20.89
C ASP A 862 23.19 -38.18 -20.71
N GLY A 863 22.37 -37.27 -20.20
CA GLY A 863 20.95 -37.49 -19.99
C GLY A 863 20.20 -36.17 -20.08
N ILE A 864 18.91 -36.27 -20.38
CA ILE A 864 17.97 -35.16 -20.34
C ILE A 864 16.70 -35.59 -19.60
N ARG A 865 16.18 -34.69 -18.77
CA ARG A 865 14.85 -34.77 -18.19
C ARG A 865 14.06 -33.54 -18.60
N ALA A 866 12.85 -33.74 -19.11
CA ALA A 866 11.91 -32.68 -19.42
C ALA A 866 10.60 -32.94 -18.66
N SER A 867 10.10 -31.93 -17.96
CA SER A 867 8.88 -32.01 -17.15
C SER A 867 7.88 -30.95 -17.61
N PHE A 868 6.61 -31.35 -17.71
CA PHE A 868 5.48 -30.44 -17.82
C PHE A 868 4.64 -30.58 -16.56
N ILE A 869 4.42 -29.47 -15.87
CA ILE A 869 3.99 -29.44 -14.48
C ILE A 869 2.79 -28.51 -14.36
N GLN A 870 1.72 -28.99 -13.74
CA GLN A 870 0.71 -28.16 -13.11
C GLN A 870 0.85 -28.36 -11.60
N PRO A 871 1.33 -27.35 -10.86
CA PRO A 871 1.26 -27.35 -9.41
C PRO A 871 -0.16 -27.54 -8.89
N LEU A 872 -0.31 -27.71 -7.58
CA LEU A 872 -1.66 -27.80 -7.03
C LEU A 872 -2.43 -26.52 -7.40
N HIS A 873 -3.62 -26.69 -7.95
CA HIS A 873 -4.50 -25.61 -8.40
C HIS A 873 -5.88 -25.81 -7.76
N VAL A 874 -6.48 -24.73 -7.24
CA VAL A 874 -7.86 -24.77 -6.73
C VAL A 874 -8.81 -24.61 -7.91
N GLU A 875 -9.68 -25.59 -8.11
CA GLU A 875 -10.66 -25.61 -9.21
C GLU A 875 -11.96 -24.88 -8.83
N ASN A 876 -12.42 -25.06 -7.59
CA ASN A 876 -13.63 -24.43 -7.08
C ASN A 876 -13.56 -24.30 -5.56
N GLY A 877 -14.06 -23.18 -5.04
CA GLY A 877 -14.17 -22.90 -3.61
C GLY A 877 -14.40 -21.42 -3.36
N SER A 878 -14.89 -21.08 -2.19
CA SER A 878 -15.02 -19.69 -1.74
C SER A 878 -14.83 -19.59 -0.24
N LEU A 879 -14.23 -18.51 0.22
CA LEU A 879 -14.22 -18.10 1.62
C LEU A 879 -15.35 -17.12 1.86
N GLU A 880 -15.97 -17.18 3.04
CA GLU A 880 -16.87 -16.15 3.54
C GLU A 880 -16.15 -15.32 4.59
N TYR A 881 -16.10 -14.01 4.40
CA TYR A 881 -15.60 -13.06 5.39
C TYR A 881 -16.78 -12.31 6.02
N SER A 882 -16.86 -12.29 7.34
CA SER A 882 -17.89 -11.60 8.10
C SER A 882 -17.28 -10.61 9.09
N GLY A 883 -17.48 -9.32 8.80
CA GLY A 883 -17.03 -8.21 9.65
C GLY A 883 -18.14 -7.20 9.91
N LEU A 884 -17.95 -6.34 10.91
CA LEU A 884 -18.83 -5.19 11.11
C LEU A 884 -18.41 -4.07 10.17
N VAL A 885 -19.39 -3.46 9.51
CA VAL A 885 -19.24 -2.31 8.61
C VAL A 885 -20.28 -1.25 8.94
N VAL A 886 -20.10 -0.03 8.45
CA VAL A 886 -21.15 0.99 8.54
C VAL A 886 -22.28 0.62 7.59
N THR A 887 -23.45 0.31 8.15
CA THR A 887 -24.67 -0.06 7.39
C THR A 887 -25.65 1.09 7.21
N ASP A 888 -25.59 2.07 8.11
CA ASP A 888 -26.31 3.33 8.02
C ASP A 888 -25.31 4.48 8.07
N ARG A 889 -25.10 5.13 6.92
CA ARG A 889 -24.14 6.22 6.75
C ARG A 889 -24.65 7.56 7.28
N ASP A 890 -25.94 7.69 7.60
CA ASP A 890 -26.45 8.92 8.25
C ASP A 890 -26.09 8.94 9.74
N THR A 891 -26.06 7.75 10.36
CA THR A 891 -25.87 7.61 11.82
C THR A 891 -24.55 6.96 12.23
N GLY A 892 -23.82 6.36 11.29
CA GLY A 892 -22.63 5.55 11.59
C GLY A 892 -22.98 4.19 12.20
N THR A 893 -24.22 3.71 12.06
CA THR A 893 -24.62 2.44 12.70
C THR A 893 -23.89 1.25 12.08
N LEU A 894 -23.17 0.51 12.92
CA LEU A 894 -22.48 -0.70 12.53
C LEU A 894 -23.43 -1.89 12.39
N GLY A 895 -23.22 -2.69 11.34
CA GLY A 895 -23.94 -3.93 11.10
C GLY A 895 -23.06 -4.98 10.46
N LEU A 896 -23.48 -6.24 10.57
CA LEU A 896 -22.74 -7.37 10.02
C LEU A 896 -22.88 -7.39 8.49
N ARG A 897 -21.74 -7.45 7.78
CA ARG A 897 -21.69 -7.72 6.35
C ARG A 897 -20.88 -8.97 6.11
N THR A 898 -21.47 -9.92 5.39
CA THR A 898 -20.79 -11.12 4.92
C THR A 898 -20.47 -10.94 3.44
N GLN A 899 -19.22 -11.19 3.09
CA GLN A 899 -18.69 -11.17 1.73
C GLN A 899 -18.25 -12.57 1.36
N GLN A 900 -18.37 -12.91 0.08
CA GLN A 900 -17.88 -14.17 -0.45
C GLN A 900 -16.69 -13.89 -1.36
N TRP A 901 -15.54 -14.50 -1.06
CA TRP A 901 -14.29 -14.36 -1.79
C TRP A 901 -14.02 -15.66 -2.53
N SER A 902 -13.97 -15.62 -3.86
CA SER A 902 -13.70 -16.82 -4.65
C SER A 902 -12.26 -17.30 -4.43
N LEU A 903 -12.08 -18.61 -4.32
CA LEU A 903 -10.77 -19.26 -4.35
C LEU A 903 -10.44 -19.74 -5.76
N GLY A 904 -9.15 -19.84 -6.08
CA GLY A 904 -8.63 -20.21 -7.38
C GLY A 904 -7.79 -19.10 -8.00
N GLY A 905 -7.81 -19.02 -9.32
CA GLY A 905 -7.01 -18.09 -10.11
C GLY A 905 -6.77 -18.64 -11.50
N GLU A 906 -5.78 -18.10 -12.21
CA GLU A 906 -5.29 -18.74 -13.43
C GLU A 906 -4.62 -20.08 -13.13
N ARG A 907 -4.67 -21.01 -14.09
CA ARG A 907 -4.10 -22.33 -13.91
C ARG A 907 -2.58 -22.26 -14.06
N PRO A 908 -1.80 -22.55 -13.00
CA PRO A 908 -0.36 -22.46 -13.07
C PRO A 908 0.18 -23.58 -13.95
N LEU A 909 0.99 -23.25 -14.95
CA LEU A 909 1.67 -24.21 -15.82
C LEU A 909 3.16 -23.88 -15.86
N ALA A 910 3.98 -24.92 -15.70
CA ALA A 910 5.42 -24.81 -15.76
C ALA A 910 6.02 -25.88 -16.68
N ALA A 911 7.12 -25.54 -17.32
CA ALA A 911 7.97 -26.48 -18.05
C ALA A 911 9.40 -26.39 -17.53
N GLU A 912 10.00 -27.54 -17.26
CA GLU A 912 11.37 -27.65 -16.76
C GLU A 912 12.18 -28.60 -17.64
N VAL A 913 13.42 -28.23 -17.92
CA VAL A 913 14.38 -29.05 -18.66
C VAL A 913 15.70 -29.09 -17.90
N LEU A 914 16.20 -30.31 -17.68
CA LEU A 914 17.49 -30.60 -17.05
C LEU A 914 18.33 -31.43 -18.01
N TYR A 915 19.59 -31.08 -18.19
CA TYR A 915 20.58 -31.82 -18.97
C TYR A 915 21.85 -32.01 -18.16
N ALA A 916 22.41 -33.22 -18.21
CA ALA A 916 23.63 -33.58 -17.49
C ALA A 916 24.56 -34.36 -18.42
N ILE A 917 25.86 -34.07 -18.38
CA ILE A 917 26.89 -34.82 -19.10
C ILE A 917 28.14 -35.03 -18.25
N ASP A 918 28.60 -36.28 -18.19
CA ASP A 918 29.91 -36.64 -17.63
C ASP A 918 30.99 -36.54 -18.72
N LEU A 919 31.84 -35.52 -18.63
CA LEU A 919 32.89 -35.21 -19.60
C LEU A 919 34.15 -36.04 -19.38
N VAL A 920 34.47 -36.38 -18.13
CA VAL A 920 35.64 -37.17 -17.74
C VAL A 920 35.24 -38.08 -16.60
N GLN A 921 35.29 -39.40 -16.81
CA GLN A 921 34.86 -40.46 -15.87
C GLN A 921 34.84 -40.02 -14.41
N ASP A 922 33.65 -39.64 -13.93
CA ASP A 922 33.35 -39.31 -12.54
C ASP A 922 34.16 -38.13 -11.95
N ARG A 923 34.88 -37.38 -12.81
CA ARG A 923 35.79 -36.28 -12.46
C ARG A 923 35.31 -34.93 -12.91
N VAL A 924 34.65 -34.83 -14.05
CA VAL A 924 34.15 -33.54 -14.56
C VAL A 924 32.74 -33.73 -15.10
N GLU A 925 31.79 -33.04 -14.47
CA GLU A 925 30.38 -33.07 -14.80
C GLU A 925 29.90 -31.68 -15.21
N LEU A 926 29.11 -31.59 -16.28
CA LEU A 926 28.45 -30.35 -16.70
C LEU A 926 26.93 -30.55 -16.66
N ASN A 927 26.25 -29.64 -15.99
CA ASN A 927 24.79 -29.60 -15.90
C ASN A 927 24.24 -28.29 -16.48
N ALA A 928 23.10 -28.38 -17.13
CA ALA A 928 22.32 -27.26 -17.63
C ALA A 928 20.87 -27.42 -17.17
N PHE A 929 20.24 -26.34 -16.72
CA PHE A 929 18.86 -26.37 -16.28
C PHE A 929 18.12 -25.11 -16.72
N GLY A 930 16.81 -25.26 -16.94
CA GLY A 930 15.93 -24.15 -17.29
C GLY A 930 14.50 -24.47 -16.90
N ARG A 931 13.80 -23.46 -16.40
CA ARG A 931 12.38 -23.50 -16.07
C ARG A 931 11.70 -22.25 -16.58
N THR A 932 10.54 -22.45 -17.17
CA THR A 932 9.64 -21.36 -17.56
C THR A 932 8.28 -21.62 -16.94
N GLU A 933 7.62 -20.54 -16.55
CA GLU A 933 6.31 -20.60 -15.93
C GLU A 933 5.38 -19.59 -16.59
N ALA A 934 4.14 -20.02 -16.82
CA ALA A 934 3.08 -19.15 -17.30
C ALA A 934 2.64 -18.17 -16.21
N PRO A 935 1.97 -17.06 -16.58
CA PRO A 935 1.36 -16.14 -15.61
C PRO A 935 0.49 -16.91 -14.59
N GLY A 936 0.52 -16.47 -13.33
CA GLY A 936 -0.22 -17.11 -12.23
C GLY A 936 0.45 -18.33 -11.59
N ALA A 937 1.62 -18.77 -12.05
CA ALA A 937 2.36 -19.90 -11.48
C ALA A 937 3.10 -19.61 -10.16
N ARG A 938 3.45 -18.35 -9.91
CA ARG A 938 4.32 -17.93 -8.79
C ARG A 938 3.82 -16.72 -8.03
N PHE A 939 2.51 -16.53 -8.04
CA PHE A 939 1.90 -15.41 -7.32
C PHE A 939 2.36 -14.01 -7.79
N ALA A 940 3.08 -13.86 -8.90
CA ALA A 940 3.47 -12.55 -9.45
C ALA A 940 2.54 -12.17 -10.61
N ASP A 941 2.25 -10.88 -10.72
CA ASP A 941 1.41 -10.29 -11.75
C ASP A 941 1.90 -10.61 -13.16
N GLY A 942 0.95 -10.99 -14.01
CA GLY A 942 0.93 -10.82 -15.47
C GLY A 942 2.00 -11.51 -16.34
N ASP A 943 3.19 -11.79 -15.82
CA ASP A 943 4.37 -12.03 -16.63
C ASP A 943 4.88 -13.48 -16.55
N THR A 944 5.28 -13.99 -17.71
CA THR A 944 5.98 -15.27 -17.81
C THR A 944 7.36 -15.15 -17.16
N SER A 945 7.65 -15.98 -16.16
CA SER A 945 8.98 -16.03 -15.54
C SER A 945 9.88 -17.07 -16.21
N TRP A 946 11.18 -16.77 -16.27
CA TRP A 946 12.20 -17.70 -16.76
C TRP A 946 13.41 -17.70 -15.82
N ALA A 947 13.87 -18.88 -15.45
CA ALA A 947 15.10 -19.08 -14.69
C ALA A 947 15.91 -20.21 -15.31
N GLY A 948 17.23 -20.04 -15.40
CA GLY A 948 18.11 -21.05 -15.97
C GLY A 948 19.57 -20.81 -15.62
N GLY A 949 20.38 -21.85 -15.78
CA GLY A 949 21.79 -21.81 -15.41
C GLY A 949 22.57 -23.04 -15.84
N PHE A 950 23.87 -23.00 -15.57
CA PHE A 950 24.81 -24.09 -15.82
C PHE A 950 25.69 -24.32 -14.59
N ARG A 951 26.09 -25.56 -14.35
CA ARG A 951 27.00 -25.96 -13.27
C ARG A 951 28.12 -26.82 -13.83
N LEU A 952 29.36 -26.52 -13.46
CA LEU A 952 30.52 -27.38 -13.70
C LEU A 952 30.97 -27.99 -12.36
N GLY A 953 30.83 -29.31 -12.21
CA GLY A 953 31.37 -30.07 -11.08
C GLY A 953 32.74 -30.64 -11.40
N VAL A 954 33.72 -30.45 -10.50
CA VAL A 954 35.05 -31.06 -10.61
C VAL A 954 35.34 -31.85 -9.34
N ASN A 955 35.45 -33.17 -9.46
CA ASN A 955 35.83 -34.08 -8.38
C ASN A 955 37.34 -34.32 -8.43
N PHE A 956 38.05 -33.91 -7.37
CA PHE A 956 39.51 -34.00 -7.27
C PHE A 956 39.99 -35.31 -6.65
#